data_AF-A0A662Y4Y5-F1
#
_entry.id   AF-A0A662Y4Y5-F1
#
_cell.length_a   1.000
_cell.length_b   1.000
_cell.length_c   1.000
_cell.angle_alpha   90.00
_cell.angle_beta   90.00
_cell.angle_gamma   90.00
#
_symmetry.space_group_name_H-M   'P 1'
#
loop_
_entity.id
_entity.type
_entity.pdbx_description
1 polymer ?
#
loop_
_entity_poly.entity_id
_entity_poly.type
_entity_poly.pdbx_seq_one_letter_code
_entity_poly.pdbx_strand_id
1 'polypeptide(L)'
;MWGFRSRGDWDDEEMQELMKPDYEWLQAENWPFCSVAGPDDDYLPPGNACQSVSVVLGSVDGVAGAFSFESSSDSPPTLPGLVVKGVGSVPVPLTKTHAERLLPRCTKAEGTEKIWELPGDQVEMKNPRWQPGINWLGVTIGEKLGFKNEALELVLSKLVVYEAGSRLDKQQDTDENDHVMAKLVVQLPSMHAGGDLVVYEDTSGKEFRYAFGKKDGTAAFAPHCAVYVAGAQYAVEEVTSGYCLMAVYSLVLPPDEPTLGAKRADDLLQKKLCVAMAEVATENKSFAFLLSDKYNHRSMENFGAAALTGLDRVHFQALADANALLPPGKQLRLYIAQLEHNTELTRDLSDNPRGRGGYFGRPYSPPSPPTWRNTGNYFSADWYSTSGALLRRSDHKDWSTKFHLLNFGLGGSLRELWSNNFSIVDDIDEMTYQYDAFVIVGWPLAHDVENATRCIGEDVALASILEEKLIDAAKLMAFMKIATGDDGYDEESVWEDKPSYLEFCQKLCEAVVAAGDVALVELFFTKFVNLLTEKEELAPSIATLVQAFGWSRTSTFILSTINGLDQESGLGLALALASAFEDASARTTVTMLAVEKAKGLRPDYLIALADFGLLWERAVACRDPKAYSEVEQMLKGIDASLLSPVVETLSKHVTATSSLETRAAFASLVSTRRRWLEAQLALLDKPFTWEMPDAVFPANAQVEAFLRGPHADFIVRNFVSLGAARSFVAEHSSAKQLNTSFTLSANGRGSNSGVTVSKTLALSEKHSKEVASYKAELGRLANCVPCGKHGTDSVDSKVGVKRIKTE
;
A
#
# COMPACT_ATOMS: atom_id res chain seq x y z
N MET A 1 -56.73 -22.10 6.23
CA MET A 1 -56.86 -23.55 5.97
C MET A 1 -55.69 -23.91 5.05
N TRP A 2 -54.54 -24.25 5.63
CA TRP A 2 -53.35 -24.64 4.85
C TRP A 2 -53.51 -26.12 4.47
N GLY A 3 -53.67 -26.41 3.18
CA GLY A 3 -53.79 -27.78 2.68
C GLY A 3 -52.45 -28.50 2.81
N PHE A 4 -52.44 -29.64 3.50
CA PHE A 4 -51.28 -30.52 3.57
C PHE A 4 -51.05 -31.18 2.20
N ARG A 5 -50.08 -30.67 1.43
CA ARG A 5 -49.57 -31.29 0.20
C ARG A 5 -48.67 -32.48 0.54
N SER A 6 -48.73 -33.55 -0.25
CA SER A 6 -47.90 -34.74 -0.09
C SER A 6 -46.57 -34.61 -0.83
N ARG A 7 -45.60 -35.48 -0.53
CA ARG A 7 -44.21 -35.48 -1.06
C ARG A 7 -44.07 -35.50 -2.59
N GLY A 8 -45.15 -35.72 -3.34
CA GLY A 8 -45.17 -35.70 -4.81
C GLY A 8 -45.89 -34.48 -5.43
N ASP A 9 -46.34 -33.52 -4.62
CA ASP A 9 -47.07 -32.32 -5.06
C ASP A 9 -46.19 -31.06 -5.17
N TRP A 10 -44.87 -31.21 -4.97
CA TRP A 10 -43.89 -30.14 -5.11
C TRP A 10 -43.05 -30.43 -6.34
N ASP A 11 -43.05 -29.52 -7.31
CA ASP A 11 -42.12 -29.63 -8.41
C ASP A 11 -40.68 -29.30 -7.94
N ASP A 12 -39.69 -29.77 -8.70
CA ASP A 12 -38.28 -29.59 -8.33
C ASP A 12 -37.86 -28.10 -8.35
N GLU A 13 -38.60 -27.24 -9.05
CA GLU A 13 -38.35 -25.78 -9.12
C GLU A 13 -38.88 -25.05 -7.86
N GLU A 14 -40.09 -25.34 -7.40
CA GLU A 14 -40.69 -24.85 -6.15
C GLU A 14 -39.83 -25.28 -4.95
N MET A 15 -39.29 -26.50 -4.98
CA MET A 15 -38.36 -26.99 -3.96
C MET A 15 -37.01 -26.30 -4.01
N GLN A 16 -36.50 -25.95 -5.20
CA GLN A 16 -35.28 -25.15 -5.32
C GLN A 16 -35.49 -23.72 -4.83
N GLU A 17 -36.65 -23.13 -5.13
CA GLU A 17 -36.98 -21.76 -4.73
C GLU A 17 -37.20 -21.64 -3.21
N LEU A 18 -37.84 -22.63 -2.58
CA LEU A 18 -37.98 -22.72 -1.12
C LEU A 18 -36.65 -22.95 -0.38
N MET A 19 -35.67 -23.54 -1.06
CA MET A 19 -34.34 -23.82 -0.53
C MET A 19 -33.38 -22.64 -0.71
N LYS A 20 -33.79 -21.57 -1.42
CA LYS A 20 -32.98 -20.35 -1.51
C LYS A 20 -32.96 -19.64 -0.15
N PRO A 21 -31.77 -19.20 0.30
CA PRO A 21 -31.67 -18.38 1.49
C PRO A 21 -32.40 -17.04 1.33
N ASP A 22 -32.88 -16.49 2.45
CA ASP A 22 -33.26 -15.08 2.51
C ASP A 22 -31.98 -14.23 2.49
N TYR A 23 -31.55 -13.85 1.29
CA TYR A 23 -30.29 -13.14 1.09
C TYR A 23 -30.25 -11.79 1.79
N GLU A 24 -31.38 -11.08 1.92
CA GLU A 24 -31.44 -9.78 2.60
C GLU A 24 -31.25 -9.94 4.12
N TRP A 25 -31.92 -10.93 4.71
CA TRP A 25 -31.77 -11.21 6.14
C TRP A 25 -30.35 -11.68 6.49
N LEU A 26 -29.78 -12.61 5.70
CA LEU A 26 -28.41 -13.11 5.90
C LEU A 26 -27.35 -12.02 5.68
N GLN A 27 -27.54 -11.15 4.69
CA GLN A 27 -26.66 -10.01 4.46
C GLN A 27 -26.68 -9.04 5.65
N ALA A 28 -27.86 -8.76 6.22
CA ALA A 28 -27.98 -7.90 7.39
C ALA A 28 -27.36 -8.54 8.65
N GLU A 29 -27.50 -9.85 8.84
CA GLU A 29 -26.87 -10.59 9.93
C GLU A 29 -25.34 -10.57 9.83
N ASN A 30 -24.81 -10.59 8.59
CA ASN A 30 -23.37 -10.64 8.30
C ASN A 30 -22.83 -9.29 7.78
N TRP A 31 -23.44 -8.18 8.20
CA TRP A 31 -23.06 -6.85 7.73
C TRP A 31 -21.64 -6.45 8.20
N PRO A 32 -20.70 -6.12 7.29
CA PRO A 32 -19.30 -5.79 7.63
C PRO A 32 -19.15 -4.61 8.57
N PHE A 33 -20.02 -3.62 8.43
CA PHE A 33 -19.85 -2.30 9.04
C PHE A 33 -20.64 -2.17 10.35
N CYS A 34 -20.94 -3.28 11.03
CA CYS A 34 -21.67 -3.29 12.30
C CYS A 34 -21.00 -2.44 13.42
N SER A 35 -19.70 -2.20 13.31
CA SER A 35 -18.94 -1.30 14.21
C SER A 35 -19.10 0.19 13.89
N VAL A 36 -19.76 0.52 12.78
CA VAL A 36 -20.01 1.87 12.25
C VAL A 36 -21.50 2.20 12.37
N ALA A 37 -22.36 1.42 11.71
CA ALA A 37 -23.82 1.51 11.78
C ALA A 37 -24.47 0.25 11.18
N GLY A 38 -25.76 0.03 11.44
CA GLY A 38 -26.55 -0.99 10.76
C GLY A 38 -26.69 -0.73 9.27
N PRO A 39 -26.99 -1.76 8.46
CA PRO A 39 -27.15 -1.61 7.01
C PRO A 39 -28.26 -0.62 6.64
N ASP A 40 -29.33 -0.55 7.45
CA ASP A 40 -30.52 0.27 7.19
C ASP A 40 -30.54 1.60 7.96
N ASP A 41 -29.46 1.91 8.69
CA ASP A 41 -29.36 3.16 9.44
C ASP A 41 -29.04 4.33 8.49
N ASP A 42 -29.70 5.47 8.70
CA ASP A 42 -29.36 6.74 8.05
C ASP A 42 -27.95 7.16 8.48
N TYR A 43 -26.97 6.94 7.60
CA TYR A 43 -25.58 7.20 7.95
C TYR A 43 -25.17 8.62 7.58
N LEU A 44 -24.80 9.40 8.59
CA LEU A 44 -24.11 10.67 8.44
C LEU A 44 -22.65 10.49 8.87
N PRO A 45 -21.67 11.02 8.11
CA PRO A 45 -20.28 10.98 8.54
C PRO A 45 -20.15 11.64 9.92
N PRO A 46 -19.42 11.06 10.87
CA PRO A 46 -19.16 11.70 12.14
C PRO A 46 -18.43 13.05 11.96
N GLY A 47 -18.72 14.03 12.82
CA GLY A 47 -18.03 15.33 12.81
C GLY A 47 -18.58 16.33 11.80
N ASN A 48 -18.71 17.59 12.25
CA ASN A 48 -19.34 18.66 11.48
C ASN A 48 -18.59 18.96 10.18
N ALA A 49 -17.25 18.86 10.20
CA ALA A 49 -16.42 19.13 9.03
C ALA A 49 -16.67 18.14 7.88
N CYS A 50 -16.68 16.83 8.15
CA CYS A 50 -16.92 15.81 7.13
C CYS A 50 -18.37 15.87 6.60
N GLN A 51 -19.35 16.16 7.47
CA GLN A 51 -20.75 16.40 7.03
C GLN A 51 -20.83 17.59 6.08
N SER A 52 -20.15 18.69 6.39
CA SER A 52 -20.14 19.89 5.55
C SER A 52 -19.53 19.61 4.17
N VAL A 53 -18.41 18.87 4.10
CA VAL A 53 -17.83 18.43 2.81
C VAL A 53 -18.84 17.59 2.05
N SER A 54 -19.50 16.65 2.73
CA SER A 54 -20.47 15.74 2.13
C SER A 54 -21.68 16.45 1.53
N VAL A 55 -22.25 17.42 2.26
CA VAL A 55 -23.40 18.22 1.82
C VAL A 55 -23.04 19.08 0.60
N VAL A 56 -21.89 19.75 0.64
CA VAL A 56 -21.45 20.59 -0.48
C VAL A 56 -21.15 19.74 -1.71
N LEU A 57 -20.45 18.62 -1.55
CA LEU A 57 -20.12 17.72 -2.66
C LEU A 57 -21.37 17.09 -3.27
N GLY A 58 -22.41 16.81 -2.47
CA GLY A 58 -23.71 16.32 -2.95
C GLY A 58 -24.46 17.33 -3.83
N SER A 59 -24.13 18.61 -3.72
CA SER A 59 -24.69 19.67 -4.59
C SER A 59 -23.91 19.84 -5.91
N VAL A 60 -22.79 19.13 -6.09
CA VAL A 60 -21.98 19.17 -7.31
C VAL A 60 -22.53 18.14 -8.32
N ASP A 61 -22.94 18.61 -9.49
CA ASP A 61 -23.58 17.78 -10.52
C ASP A 61 -22.93 17.88 -11.92
N GLY A 62 -21.86 18.67 -12.04
CA GLY A 62 -21.11 18.86 -13.28
C GLY A 62 -21.77 19.76 -14.31
N VAL A 63 -22.93 20.36 -14.01
CA VAL A 63 -23.62 21.29 -14.90
C VAL A 63 -23.31 22.71 -14.46
N ALA A 64 -22.37 23.35 -15.16
CA ALA A 64 -22.04 24.75 -14.92
C ALA A 64 -23.26 25.64 -15.10
N GLY A 65 -23.50 26.53 -14.14
CA GLY A 65 -24.56 27.53 -14.21
C GLY A 65 -24.43 28.43 -15.44
N ALA A 66 -25.55 28.70 -16.13
CA ALA A 66 -25.56 29.54 -17.32
C ALA A 66 -25.18 30.99 -16.98
N PHE A 67 -24.29 31.61 -17.77
CA PHE A 67 -23.89 33.01 -17.55
C PHE A 67 -25.00 34.01 -17.92
N SER A 68 -25.68 33.79 -19.06
CA SER A 68 -26.79 34.62 -19.51
C SER A 68 -27.69 33.83 -20.46
N PHE A 69 -29.01 34.00 -20.37
CA PHE A 69 -29.99 33.29 -21.20
C PHE A 69 -31.33 34.01 -21.32
N GLU A 70 -32.13 33.63 -22.31
CA GLU A 70 -33.53 34.05 -22.44
C GLU A 70 -34.44 33.08 -21.68
N SER A 71 -35.39 33.59 -20.91
CA SER A 71 -36.40 32.78 -20.22
C SER A 71 -37.71 32.82 -21.02
N SER A 72 -37.83 31.93 -22.01
CA SER A 72 -38.92 31.93 -23.00
C SER A 72 -40.08 30.99 -22.67
N SER A 73 -39.86 29.94 -21.87
CA SER A 73 -40.90 28.98 -21.47
C SER A 73 -41.88 29.52 -20.42
N ASP A 74 -41.45 30.53 -19.67
CA ASP A 74 -41.93 30.78 -18.31
C ASP A 74 -42.26 32.26 -18.06
N SER A 75 -42.74 32.97 -19.08
CA SER A 75 -42.98 34.42 -19.02
C SER A 75 -44.04 34.81 -17.96
N PRO A 76 -43.87 35.94 -17.26
CA PRO A 76 -44.88 36.42 -16.32
C PRO A 76 -46.19 36.77 -17.08
N PRO A 77 -47.33 36.92 -16.37
CA PRO A 77 -48.61 37.24 -17.01
C PRO A 77 -48.52 38.50 -17.89
N THR A 78 -49.13 38.47 -19.07
CA THR A 78 -49.05 39.57 -20.04
C THR A 78 -49.39 40.95 -19.48
N LEU A 79 -50.34 41.01 -18.55
CA LEU A 79 -50.80 42.25 -17.93
C LEU A 79 -50.22 42.37 -16.51
N PRO A 80 -49.22 43.24 -16.26
CA PRO A 80 -48.64 43.40 -14.92
C PRO A 80 -49.58 44.07 -13.91
N GLY A 81 -50.56 44.85 -14.38
CA GLY A 81 -51.30 45.76 -13.50
C GLY A 81 -50.38 46.84 -12.92
N LEU A 82 -49.49 47.39 -13.76
CA LEU A 82 -48.45 48.35 -13.40
C LEU A 82 -49.06 49.63 -12.80
N VAL A 83 -48.68 49.96 -11.56
CA VAL A 83 -49.05 51.19 -10.85
C VAL A 83 -47.78 51.88 -10.40
N VAL A 84 -47.69 53.18 -10.66
CA VAL A 84 -46.56 54.02 -10.25
C VAL A 84 -47.03 55.05 -9.24
N LYS A 85 -46.32 55.16 -8.11
CA LYS A 85 -46.61 56.16 -7.06
C LYS A 85 -46.62 57.57 -7.67
N GLY A 86 -47.72 58.30 -7.46
CA GLY A 86 -47.91 59.66 -8.00
C GLY A 86 -48.29 59.76 -9.49
N VAL A 87 -48.40 58.65 -10.23
CA VAL A 87 -48.97 58.59 -11.60
C VAL A 87 -50.28 57.80 -11.63
N GLY A 88 -50.40 56.76 -10.81
CA GLY A 88 -51.50 55.82 -10.82
C GLY A 88 -51.25 54.65 -11.78
N SER A 89 -52.34 54.08 -12.34
CA SER A 89 -52.25 52.95 -13.27
C SER A 89 -51.63 53.36 -14.61
N VAL A 90 -50.61 52.61 -15.04
CA VAL A 90 -49.92 52.77 -16.33
C VAL A 90 -50.27 51.57 -17.21
N PRO A 91 -51.13 51.73 -18.23
CA PRO A 91 -51.53 50.63 -19.08
C PRO A 91 -50.39 50.20 -20.03
N VAL A 92 -50.32 48.90 -20.30
CA VAL A 92 -49.45 48.29 -21.32
C VAL A 92 -50.30 47.76 -22.50
N PRO A 93 -49.83 47.78 -23.76
CA PRO A 93 -48.51 48.23 -24.18
C PRO A 93 -48.22 49.70 -23.90
N LEU A 94 -46.98 49.99 -23.49
CA LEU A 94 -46.54 51.37 -23.34
C LEU A 94 -46.57 52.06 -24.71
N THR A 95 -47.40 53.09 -24.82
CA THR A 95 -47.50 53.97 -25.99
C THR A 95 -46.93 55.35 -25.64
N LYS A 96 -46.71 56.19 -26.65
CA LYS A 96 -46.26 57.57 -26.47
C LYS A 96 -47.08 58.34 -25.43
N THR A 97 -48.41 58.28 -25.52
CA THR A 97 -49.33 58.97 -24.60
C THR A 97 -49.16 58.52 -23.14
N HIS A 98 -48.88 57.24 -22.91
CA HIS A 98 -48.67 56.71 -21.57
C HIS A 98 -47.25 56.97 -21.05
N ALA A 99 -46.25 56.90 -21.94
CA ALA A 99 -44.86 57.24 -21.63
C ALA A 99 -44.76 58.71 -21.19
N GLU A 100 -45.33 59.66 -21.93
CA GLU A 100 -45.31 61.10 -21.60
C GLU A 100 -45.92 61.43 -20.22
N ARG A 101 -46.79 60.57 -19.68
CA ARG A 101 -47.32 60.68 -18.31
C ARG A 101 -46.40 60.08 -17.24
N LEU A 102 -45.62 59.07 -17.61
CA LEU A 102 -44.69 58.35 -16.73
C LEU A 102 -43.35 59.08 -16.58
N LEU A 103 -42.75 59.52 -17.71
CA LEU A 103 -41.41 60.10 -17.76
C LEU A 103 -41.17 61.25 -16.76
N PRO A 104 -42.13 62.18 -16.50
CA PRO A 104 -41.93 63.25 -15.52
C PRO A 104 -41.70 62.78 -14.07
N ARG A 105 -41.95 61.51 -13.76
CA ARG A 105 -41.67 60.90 -12.45
C ARG A 105 -40.37 60.10 -12.41
N CYS A 106 -39.75 59.85 -13.55
CA CYS A 106 -38.48 59.15 -13.66
C CYS A 106 -37.30 60.12 -13.50
N THR A 107 -36.17 59.58 -13.08
CA THR A 107 -34.86 60.24 -13.15
C THR A 107 -34.16 59.87 -14.45
N LYS A 108 -33.41 60.79 -15.04
CA LYS A 108 -32.57 60.45 -16.21
C LYS A 108 -31.37 59.62 -15.76
N ALA A 109 -31.01 58.59 -16.52
CA ALA A 109 -29.79 57.82 -16.28
C ALA A 109 -28.56 58.70 -16.54
N GLU A 110 -27.44 58.38 -15.88
CA GLU A 110 -26.20 59.16 -16.02
C GLU A 110 -25.69 59.14 -17.46
N GLY A 111 -25.30 60.31 -17.97
CA GLY A 111 -24.73 60.45 -19.32
C GLY A 111 -25.73 60.41 -20.48
N THR A 112 -27.04 60.34 -20.23
CA THR A 112 -28.05 60.22 -21.29
C THR A 112 -29.33 61.01 -20.99
N GLU A 113 -29.86 61.70 -22.00
CA GLU A 113 -31.09 62.49 -21.84
C GLU A 113 -32.37 61.70 -22.11
N LYS A 114 -32.25 60.47 -22.63
CA LYS A 114 -33.34 59.69 -23.22
C LYS A 114 -33.55 58.31 -22.59
N ILE A 115 -32.80 57.99 -21.53
CA ILE A 115 -33.01 56.79 -20.72
C ILE A 115 -33.52 57.26 -19.36
N TRP A 116 -34.65 56.73 -18.95
CA TRP A 116 -35.39 57.16 -17.78
C TRP A 116 -35.53 56.01 -16.81
N GLU A 117 -35.14 56.21 -15.56
CA GLU A 117 -35.17 55.20 -14.51
C GLU A 117 -36.12 55.59 -13.40
N LEU A 118 -36.74 54.60 -12.79
CA LEU A 118 -37.58 54.76 -11.62
C LEU A 118 -37.22 53.66 -10.61
N PRO A 119 -36.94 53.98 -9.35
CA PRO A 119 -36.67 52.98 -8.32
C PRO A 119 -37.85 52.01 -8.16
N GLY A 120 -37.55 50.74 -7.92
CA GLY A 120 -38.54 49.67 -7.84
C GLY A 120 -39.54 49.85 -6.70
N ASP A 121 -39.15 50.51 -5.61
CA ASP A 121 -40.03 50.84 -4.48
C ASP A 121 -41.14 51.86 -4.84
N GLN A 122 -41.07 52.50 -6.00
CA GLN A 122 -42.10 53.38 -6.55
C GLN A 122 -43.09 52.65 -7.45
N VAL A 123 -42.89 51.36 -7.68
CA VAL A 123 -43.63 50.54 -8.65
C VAL A 123 -44.35 49.40 -7.94
N GLU A 124 -45.63 49.24 -8.26
CA GLU A 124 -46.46 48.13 -7.78
C GLU A 124 -47.06 47.37 -8.96
N MET A 125 -46.98 46.03 -8.92
CA MET A 125 -47.60 45.15 -9.90
C MET A 125 -48.89 44.58 -9.31
N LYS A 126 -50.04 45.15 -9.66
CA LYS A 126 -51.32 44.82 -9.02
C LYS A 126 -52.03 43.59 -9.58
N ASN A 127 -51.53 42.96 -10.63
CA ASN A 127 -52.08 41.68 -11.07
C ASN A 127 -51.75 40.60 -10.03
N PRO A 128 -52.74 39.94 -9.40
CA PRO A 128 -52.50 38.91 -8.39
C PRO A 128 -51.70 37.71 -8.89
N ARG A 129 -51.64 37.48 -10.21
CA ARG A 129 -50.84 36.42 -10.83
C ARG A 129 -49.39 36.81 -11.10
N TRP A 130 -49.03 38.09 -10.96
CA TRP A 130 -47.69 38.58 -11.26
C TRP A 130 -46.66 38.08 -10.26
N GLN A 131 -46.88 38.32 -8.96
CA GLN A 131 -45.94 37.89 -7.92
C GLN A 131 -45.72 36.37 -7.90
N PRO A 132 -46.77 35.52 -7.99
CA PRO A 132 -46.57 34.07 -8.14
C PRO A 132 -45.75 33.68 -9.37
N GLY A 133 -45.94 34.36 -10.51
CA GLY A 133 -45.16 34.12 -11.73
C GLY A 133 -43.69 34.52 -11.58
N ILE A 134 -43.43 35.66 -10.94
CA ILE A 134 -42.07 36.10 -10.61
C ILE A 134 -41.40 35.12 -9.65
N ASN A 135 -42.06 34.71 -8.57
CA ASN A 135 -41.51 33.75 -7.62
C ASN A 135 -41.15 32.41 -8.30
N TRP A 136 -42.03 31.93 -9.19
CA TRP A 136 -41.77 30.70 -9.93
C TRP A 136 -40.59 30.84 -10.91
N LEU A 137 -40.49 31.98 -11.58
CA LEU A 137 -39.30 32.32 -12.38
C LEU A 137 -38.03 32.30 -11.54
N GLY A 138 -38.07 32.74 -10.29
CA GLY A 138 -36.92 32.71 -9.37
C GLY A 138 -36.37 31.30 -9.19
N VAL A 139 -37.26 30.31 -9.01
CA VAL A 139 -36.89 28.88 -8.90
C VAL A 139 -36.25 28.38 -10.19
N THR A 140 -36.93 28.53 -11.34
CA THR A 140 -36.44 28.00 -12.62
C THR A 140 -35.19 28.71 -13.12
N ILE A 141 -35.05 30.01 -12.85
CA ILE A 141 -33.83 30.76 -13.17
C ILE A 141 -32.71 30.33 -12.22
N GLY A 142 -32.97 30.17 -10.92
CA GLY A 142 -32.00 29.67 -9.95
C GLY A 142 -31.40 28.34 -10.37
N GLU A 143 -32.23 27.37 -10.76
CA GLU A 143 -31.79 26.07 -11.28
C GLU A 143 -30.88 26.22 -12.51
N LYS A 144 -31.25 27.06 -13.49
CA LYS A 144 -30.44 27.31 -14.69
C LYS A 144 -29.12 28.05 -14.39
N LEU A 145 -29.08 28.84 -13.33
CA LEU A 145 -27.89 29.53 -12.82
C LEU A 145 -27.01 28.60 -11.95
N GLY A 146 -27.45 27.38 -11.65
CA GLY A 146 -26.74 26.39 -10.83
C GLY A 146 -27.12 26.41 -9.34
N PHE A 147 -28.07 27.24 -8.92
CA PHE A 147 -28.58 27.34 -7.55
C PHE A 147 -29.76 26.38 -7.35
N LYS A 148 -29.52 25.07 -7.38
CA LYS A 148 -30.59 24.05 -7.34
C LYS A 148 -31.26 23.89 -5.98
N ASN A 149 -30.51 24.14 -4.91
CA ASN A 149 -30.97 23.97 -3.53
C ASN A 149 -31.27 25.30 -2.82
N GLU A 150 -31.08 26.43 -3.51
CA GLU A 150 -31.22 27.77 -2.94
C GLU A 150 -32.37 28.52 -3.62
N ALA A 151 -33.30 29.03 -2.83
CA ALA A 151 -34.41 29.84 -3.34
C ALA A 151 -33.96 31.30 -3.52
N LEU A 152 -33.65 31.69 -4.76
CA LEU A 152 -33.32 33.08 -5.07
C LEU A 152 -34.58 33.96 -5.03
N GLU A 153 -34.56 35.01 -4.20
CA GLU A 153 -35.64 35.99 -4.14
C GLU A 153 -35.50 37.00 -5.29
N LEU A 154 -36.60 37.26 -6.00
CA LEU A 154 -36.65 38.27 -7.07
C LEU A 154 -37.21 39.59 -6.53
N VAL A 155 -36.31 40.56 -6.36
CA VAL A 155 -36.64 41.90 -5.86
C VAL A 155 -36.63 42.89 -7.01
N LEU A 156 -37.74 43.61 -7.24
CA LEU A 156 -37.80 44.66 -8.26
C LEU A 156 -36.87 45.81 -7.88
N SER A 157 -35.76 45.94 -8.61
CA SER A 157 -34.75 46.97 -8.36
C SER A 157 -35.13 48.30 -9.01
N LYS A 158 -35.47 48.27 -10.31
CA LYS A 158 -35.84 49.47 -11.06
C LYS A 158 -36.71 49.19 -12.28
N LEU A 159 -37.39 50.25 -12.73
CA LEU A 159 -38.09 50.30 -14.01
C LEU A 159 -37.35 51.28 -14.92
N VAL A 160 -37.06 50.86 -16.16
CA VAL A 160 -36.30 51.65 -17.14
C VAL A 160 -37.12 51.85 -18.41
N VAL A 161 -37.15 53.08 -18.91
CA VAL A 161 -37.78 53.46 -20.17
C VAL A 161 -36.72 53.99 -21.13
N TYR A 162 -36.58 53.31 -22.27
CA TYR A 162 -35.72 53.73 -23.36
C TYR A 162 -36.57 54.43 -24.43
N GLU A 163 -36.31 55.71 -24.68
CA GLU A 163 -36.97 56.50 -25.72
C GLU A 163 -36.29 56.33 -27.09
N ALA A 164 -37.00 56.63 -28.18
CA ALA A 164 -36.42 56.65 -29.52
C ALA A 164 -35.13 57.51 -29.64
N GLY A 165 -34.09 56.91 -30.20
CA GLY A 165 -32.73 57.42 -30.30
C GLY A 165 -31.93 57.30 -29.00
N SER A 166 -32.42 56.57 -27.99
CA SER A 166 -31.61 56.21 -26.83
C SER A 166 -30.82 54.94 -27.09
N ARG A 167 -29.61 54.89 -26.54
CA ARG A 167 -28.70 53.75 -26.51
C ARG A 167 -28.01 53.75 -25.16
N LEU A 168 -27.74 52.56 -24.63
CA LEU A 168 -26.85 52.39 -23.50
C LEU A 168 -25.55 51.78 -23.99
N ASP A 169 -24.47 52.56 -23.90
CA ASP A 169 -23.14 52.04 -24.17
C ASP A 169 -22.74 51.00 -23.13
N LYS A 170 -21.76 50.17 -23.49
CA LYS A 170 -21.27 49.09 -22.65
C LYS A 170 -20.85 49.62 -21.28
N GLN A 171 -21.52 49.16 -20.24
CA GLN A 171 -21.22 49.49 -18.85
C GLN A 171 -21.25 48.25 -17.96
N GLN A 172 -20.64 48.35 -16.79
CA GLN A 172 -20.65 47.29 -15.79
C GLN A 172 -21.92 47.39 -14.95
N ASP A 173 -22.61 46.27 -14.74
CA ASP A 173 -23.71 46.20 -13.79
C ASP A 173 -23.18 46.47 -12.38
N THR A 174 -23.78 47.45 -11.70
CA THR A 174 -23.42 47.80 -10.33
C THR A 174 -24.25 46.95 -9.38
N ASP A 175 -23.58 46.07 -8.66
CA ASP A 175 -24.23 45.24 -7.64
C ASP A 175 -24.71 46.10 -6.47
N GLU A 176 -25.96 45.91 -6.08
CA GLU A 176 -26.58 46.63 -4.95
C GLU A 176 -26.04 46.12 -3.60
N ASN A 177 -25.74 44.81 -3.53
CA ASN A 177 -25.14 44.14 -2.38
C ASN A 177 -24.48 42.81 -2.82
N ASP A 178 -23.74 42.18 -1.91
CA ASP A 178 -23.02 40.94 -2.19
C ASP A 178 -23.92 39.72 -2.43
N HIS A 179 -25.17 39.75 -1.97
CA HIS A 179 -26.15 38.67 -2.13
C HIS A 179 -26.86 38.69 -3.49
N VAL A 180 -26.70 39.73 -4.31
CA VAL A 180 -27.20 39.71 -5.68
C VAL A 180 -26.33 38.77 -6.53
N MET A 181 -26.96 37.71 -7.05
CA MET A 181 -26.32 36.67 -7.88
C MET A 181 -26.56 36.89 -9.38
N ALA A 182 -27.70 37.48 -9.74
CA ALA A 182 -28.07 37.74 -11.12
C ALA A 182 -29.08 38.88 -11.25
N LYS A 183 -29.30 39.33 -12.48
CA LYS A 183 -30.36 40.26 -12.86
C LYS A 183 -31.32 39.58 -13.83
N LEU A 184 -32.62 39.73 -13.59
CA LEU A 184 -33.69 39.39 -14.53
C LEU A 184 -34.22 40.69 -15.15
N VAL A 185 -34.06 40.83 -16.45
CA VAL A 185 -34.62 41.92 -17.24
C VAL A 185 -35.91 41.43 -17.90
N VAL A 186 -37.03 41.99 -17.48
CA VAL A 186 -38.36 41.74 -18.06
C VAL A 186 -38.73 42.93 -18.95
N GLN A 187 -38.63 42.77 -20.26
CA GLN A 187 -39.24 43.71 -21.19
C GLN A 187 -40.76 43.59 -21.05
N LEU A 188 -41.43 44.67 -20.63
CA LEU A 188 -42.88 44.74 -20.50
C LEU A 188 -43.50 45.14 -21.84
N PRO A 189 -44.75 44.71 -22.15
CA PRO A 189 -45.37 45.02 -23.44
C PRO A 189 -45.28 46.51 -23.76
N SER A 190 -44.68 46.83 -24.90
CA SER A 190 -44.37 48.22 -25.27
C SER A 190 -44.18 48.39 -26.77
N MET A 191 -44.70 49.48 -27.32
CA MET A 191 -44.62 49.77 -28.77
C MET A 191 -43.25 50.37 -29.09
N HIS A 192 -42.33 49.55 -29.62
CA HIS A 192 -40.97 49.99 -29.95
C HIS A 192 -40.31 49.17 -31.07
N ALA A 193 -39.21 49.70 -31.62
CA ALA A 193 -38.27 48.97 -32.48
C ALA A 193 -36.82 49.27 -32.05
N GLY A 194 -35.89 48.37 -32.30
CA GLY A 194 -34.53 48.45 -31.73
C GLY A 194 -34.52 48.17 -30.22
N GLY A 195 -33.42 48.44 -29.51
CA GLY A 195 -33.31 48.18 -28.06
C GLY A 195 -33.01 46.71 -27.70
N ASP A 196 -32.14 46.03 -28.44
CA ASP A 196 -31.66 44.70 -28.06
C ASP A 196 -30.75 44.81 -26.82
N LEU A 197 -30.92 43.92 -25.84
CA LEU A 197 -29.98 43.80 -24.72
C LEU A 197 -28.79 42.95 -25.17
N VAL A 198 -27.58 43.43 -24.96
CA VAL A 198 -26.33 42.70 -25.21
C VAL A 198 -25.58 42.53 -23.90
N VAL A 199 -25.27 41.29 -23.52
CA VAL A 199 -24.53 40.95 -22.30
C VAL A 199 -23.18 40.37 -22.72
N TYR A 200 -22.11 40.80 -22.04
CA TYR A 200 -20.73 40.42 -22.33
C TYR A 200 -20.17 39.57 -21.19
N GLU A 201 -19.66 38.38 -21.53
CA GLU A 201 -18.95 37.52 -20.59
C GLU A 201 -17.45 37.83 -20.64
N ASP A 202 -16.91 38.44 -19.58
CA ASP A 202 -15.52 38.91 -19.55
C ASP A 202 -14.49 37.79 -19.68
N THR A 203 -14.79 36.60 -19.16
CA THR A 203 -13.87 35.44 -19.15
C THR A 203 -13.73 34.78 -20.51
N SER A 204 -14.84 34.65 -21.26
CA SER A 204 -14.86 33.97 -22.57
C SER A 204 -14.81 34.94 -23.75
N GLY A 205 -15.11 36.23 -23.52
CA GLY A 205 -15.32 37.23 -24.56
C GLY A 205 -16.62 37.05 -25.34
N LYS A 206 -17.52 36.15 -24.91
CA LYS A 206 -18.77 35.85 -25.60
C LYS A 206 -19.80 36.96 -25.39
N GLU A 207 -20.54 37.26 -26.46
CA GLU A 207 -21.65 38.21 -26.44
C GLU A 207 -22.99 37.47 -26.58
N PHE A 208 -23.95 37.83 -25.72
CA PHE A 208 -25.30 37.31 -25.74
C PHE A 208 -26.28 38.42 -26.09
N ARG A 209 -27.03 38.27 -27.19
CA ARG A 209 -27.98 39.28 -27.68
C ARG A 209 -29.43 38.83 -27.55
N TYR A 210 -30.26 39.65 -26.92
CA TYR A 210 -31.67 39.39 -26.66
C TYR A 210 -32.56 40.43 -27.35
N ALA A 211 -33.38 39.96 -28.29
CA ALA A 211 -34.26 40.78 -29.10
C ALA A 211 -35.69 40.91 -28.55
N PHE A 212 -35.99 40.34 -27.38
CA PHE A 212 -37.27 40.50 -26.67
C PHE A 212 -38.52 40.40 -27.56
N GLY A 213 -38.70 39.30 -28.29
CA GLY A 213 -39.92 39.05 -29.09
C GLY A 213 -40.09 39.91 -30.35
N LYS A 214 -39.13 40.79 -30.69
CA LYS A 214 -39.21 41.62 -31.91
C LYS A 214 -39.24 40.80 -33.20
N LYS A 215 -38.56 39.65 -33.23
CA LYS A 215 -38.55 38.75 -34.40
C LYS A 215 -39.92 38.16 -34.71
N ASP A 216 -40.68 37.85 -33.67
CA ASP A 216 -41.99 37.20 -33.77
C ASP A 216 -43.16 38.19 -33.66
N GLY A 217 -42.87 39.49 -33.53
CA GLY A 217 -43.87 40.56 -33.40
C GLY A 217 -44.58 40.61 -32.04
N THR A 218 -44.06 39.92 -31.03
CA THR A 218 -44.68 39.75 -29.71
C THR A 218 -44.28 40.81 -28.68
N ALA A 219 -43.21 41.58 -28.92
CA ALA A 219 -42.69 42.61 -28.02
C ALA A 219 -43.72 43.66 -27.54
N ALA A 220 -44.72 43.95 -28.38
CA ALA A 220 -45.80 44.88 -28.05
C ALA A 220 -46.92 44.26 -27.20
N PHE A 221 -46.99 42.94 -27.10
CA PHE A 221 -48.16 42.24 -26.57
C PHE A 221 -47.82 41.14 -25.57
N ALA A 222 -46.56 40.85 -25.32
CA ALA A 222 -46.10 39.86 -24.36
C ALA A 222 -44.82 40.35 -23.65
N PRO A 223 -44.62 39.95 -22.38
CA PRO A 223 -43.36 40.19 -21.71
C PRO A 223 -42.30 39.20 -22.17
N HIS A 224 -41.06 39.66 -22.24
CA HIS A 224 -39.90 38.85 -22.59
C HIS A 224 -38.80 38.99 -21.55
N CYS A 225 -38.17 37.87 -21.19
CA CYS A 225 -37.25 37.80 -20.06
C CYS A 225 -35.85 37.43 -20.52
N ALA A 226 -34.85 38.18 -20.08
CA ALA A 226 -33.44 37.82 -20.20
C ALA A 226 -32.78 37.87 -18.82
N VAL A 227 -31.83 36.97 -18.58
CA VAL A 227 -31.11 36.86 -17.31
C VAL A 227 -29.62 36.99 -17.58
N TYR A 228 -28.90 37.66 -16.69
CA TYR A 228 -27.43 37.68 -16.67
C TYR A 228 -26.89 37.67 -15.24
N VAL A 229 -25.70 37.09 -15.04
CA VAL A 229 -25.00 37.06 -13.74
C VAL A 229 -24.65 38.47 -13.26
N ALA A 230 -24.74 38.71 -11.95
CA ALA A 230 -24.43 39.99 -11.32
C ALA A 230 -22.99 40.46 -11.64
N GLY A 231 -22.79 41.77 -11.75
CA GLY A 231 -21.51 42.37 -12.14
C GLY A 231 -21.11 42.23 -13.62
N ALA A 232 -21.91 41.56 -14.45
CA ALA A 232 -21.64 41.44 -15.89
C ALA A 232 -21.66 42.79 -16.60
N GLN A 233 -20.90 42.91 -17.70
CA GLN A 233 -21.00 44.07 -18.57
C GLN A 233 -22.19 43.91 -19.52
N TYR A 234 -22.96 44.98 -19.73
CA TYR A 234 -24.10 44.97 -20.63
C TYR A 234 -24.25 46.29 -21.38
N ALA A 235 -24.95 46.22 -22.51
CA ALA A 235 -25.31 47.35 -23.35
C ALA A 235 -26.76 47.19 -23.84
N VAL A 236 -27.40 48.29 -24.21
CA VAL A 236 -28.69 48.26 -24.90
C VAL A 236 -28.51 48.99 -26.22
N GLU A 237 -28.74 48.27 -27.32
CA GLU A 237 -28.66 48.83 -28.67
C GLU A 237 -29.70 49.94 -28.88
N GLU A 238 -29.52 50.73 -29.93
CA GLU A 238 -30.38 51.90 -30.15
C GLU A 238 -31.86 51.51 -30.30
N VAL A 239 -32.74 52.19 -29.56
CA VAL A 239 -34.19 52.15 -29.79
C VAL A 239 -34.50 53.07 -30.96
N THR A 240 -34.88 52.52 -32.10
CA THR A 240 -35.09 53.30 -33.34
C THR A 240 -36.48 53.92 -33.43
N SER A 241 -37.47 53.39 -32.70
CA SER A 241 -38.80 53.98 -32.61
C SER A 241 -39.52 53.61 -31.31
N GLY A 242 -40.43 54.48 -30.86
CA GLY A 242 -41.30 54.22 -29.71
C GLY A 242 -40.60 54.31 -28.36
N TYR A 243 -41.11 53.54 -27.39
CA TYR A 243 -40.59 53.47 -26.01
C TYR A 243 -40.45 52.02 -25.59
N CYS A 244 -39.25 51.56 -25.23
CA CYS A 244 -39.03 50.22 -24.69
C CYS A 244 -39.09 50.28 -23.16
N LEU A 245 -40.01 49.52 -22.56
CA LEU A 245 -40.19 49.46 -21.10
C LEU A 245 -39.59 48.18 -20.56
N MET A 246 -38.67 48.29 -19.59
CA MET A 246 -38.03 47.15 -18.93
C MET A 246 -38.16 47.24 -17.41
N ALA A 247 -38.55 46.16 -16.77
CA ALA A 247 -38.48 45.98 -15.32
C ALA A 247 -37.26 45.10 -14.98
N VAL A 248 -36.37 45.60 -14.14
CA VAL A 248 -35.13 44.92 -13.75
C VAL A 248 -35.27 44.41 -12.33
N TYR A 249 -35.17 43.10 -12.15
CA TYR A 249 -35.20 42.42 -10.87
C TYR A 249 -33.80 41.95 -10.49
N SER A 250 -33.43 42.12 -9.23
CA SER A 250 -32.26 41.50 -8.61
C SER A 250 -32.64 40.11 -8.10
N LEU A 251 -31.86 39.09 -8.45
CA LEU A 251 -31.95 37.76 -7.86
C LEU A 251 -31.03 37.69 -6.65
N VAL A 252 -31.63 37.62 -5.47
CA VAL A 252 -30.95 37.75 -4.18
C VAL A 252 -30.90 36.40 -3.49
N LEU A 253 -29.70 35.97 -3.12
CA LEU A 253 -29.47 34.80 -2.27
C LEU A 253 -29.96 35.10 -0.84
N PRO A 254 -30.58 34.15 -0.12
CA PRO A 254 -31.03 34.35 1.25
C PRO A 254 -29.94 34.97 2.16
N PRO A 255 -30.31 35.86 3.11
CA PRO A 255 -29.33 36.58 3.95
C PRO A 255 -28.50 35.70 4.88
N ASP A 256 -29.04 34.54 5.25
CA ASP A 256 -28.41 33.50 6.06
C ASP A 256 -27.39 32.69 5.27
N GLU A 257 -27.46 32.72 3.94
CA GLU A 257 -26.57 31.96 3.06
C GLU A 257 -25.28 32.75 2.78
N PRO A 258 -24.09 32.24 3.17
CA PRO A 258 -22.84 32.97 2.99
C PRO A 258 -22.47 33.05 1.51
N THR A 259 -22.25 34.26 0.99
CA THR A 259 -21.88 34.48 -0.42
C THR A 259 -20.41 34.19 -0.70
N LEU A 260 -19.53 34.30 0.30
CA LEU A 260 -18.07 34.15 0.18
C LEU A 260 -17.47 35.01 -0.97
N GLY A 261 -18.12 36.13 -1.30
CA GLY A 261 -17.77 36.98 -2.44
C GLY A 261 -17.90 36.29 -3.81
N ALA A 262 -18.63 35.18 -3.90
CA ALA A 262 -18.95 34.51 -5.16
C ALA A 262 -20.17 35.13 -5.82
N LYS A 263 -20.16 35.15 -7.16
CA LYS A 263 -21.27 35.63 -8.00
C LYS A 263 -21.85 34.55 -8.91
N ARG A 264 -21.18 33.39 -8.97
CA ARG A 264 -21.61 32.21 -9.73
C ARG A 264 -21.81 31.04 -8.77
N ALA A 265 -22.77 30.18 -9.07
CA ALA A 265 -23.02 28.97 -8.30
C ALA A 265 -21.77 28.08 -8.21
N ASP A 266 -21.07 27.87 -9.33
CA ASP A 266 -19.85 27.04 -9.36
C ASP A 266 -18.74 27.58 -8.44
N ASP A 267 -18.50 28.91 -8.46
CA ASP A 267 -17.52 29.57 -7.56
C ASP A 267 -17.97 29.50 -6.10
N LEU A 268 -19.26 29.65 -5.84
CA LEU A 268 -19.82 29.53 -4.50
C LEU A 268 -19.64 28.12 -3.95
N LEU A 269 -19.95 27.09 -4.74
CA LEU A 269 -19.76 25.68 -4.38
C LEU A 269 -18.27 25.39 -4.11
N GLN A 270 -17.38 25.87 -4.98
CA GLN A 270 -15.93 25.71 -4.82
C GLN A 270 -15.43 26.32 -3.50
N LYS A 271 -15.89 27.53 -3.16
CA LYS A 271 -15.52 28.22 -1.92
C LYS A 271 -16.14 27.57 -0.69
N LYS A 272 -17.41 27.16 -0.73
CA LYS A 272 -18.06 26.38 0.33
C LYS A 272 -17.29 25.09 0.61
N LEU A 273 -16.87 24.38 -0.45
CA LEU A 273 -16.08 23.15 -0.34
C LEU A 273 -14.69 23.43 0.25
N CYS A 274 -14.02 24.50 -0.17
CA CYS A 274 -12.75 24.94 0.39
C CYS A 274 -12.85 25.23 1.90
N VAL A 275 -13.89 25.94 2.34
CA VAL A 275 -14.14 26.19 3.77
C VAL A 275 -14.34 24.86 4.53
N ALA A 276 -15.19 23.96 4.03
CA ALA A 276 -15.45 22.67 4.67
C ALA A 276 -14.19 21.79 4.75
N MET A 277 -13.38 21.74 3.69
CA MET A 277 -12.11 21.00 3.68
C MET A 277 -11.06 21.62 4.62
N ALA A 278 -11.06 22.94 4.77
CA ALA A 278 -10.20 23.62 5.75
C ALA A 278 -10.56 23.24 7.20
N GLU A 279 -11.84 22.98 7.49
CA GLU A 279 -12.30 22.47 8.78
C GLU A 279 -11.85 21.02 9.00
N VAL A 280 -11.93 20.15 7.99
CA VAL A 280 -11.41 18.76 8.04
C VAL A 280 -9.92 18.76 8.42
N ALA A 281 -9.14 19.67 7.80
CA ALA A 281 -7.73 19.86 8.13
C ALA A 281 -7.52 20.33 9.58
N THR A 282 -8.38 21.21 10.08
CA THR A 282 -8.28 21.80 11.42
C THR A 282 -8.66 20.80 12.51
N GLU A 283 -9.65 19.94 12.26
CA GLU A 283 -10.12 18.90 13.18
C GLU A 283 -9.29 17.60 13.10
N ASN A 284 -8.28 17.54 12.23
CA ASN A 284 -7.49 16.36 11.92
C ASN A 284 -8.36 15.11 11.61
N LYS A 285 -9.31 15.28 10.69
CA LYS A 285 -10.21 14.20 10.25
C LYS A 285 -9.80 13.63 8.91
N SER A 286 -10.06 12.36 8.71
CA SER A 286 -9.96 11.67 7.41
C SER A 286 -11.35 11.38 6.87
N PHE A 287 -11.54 11.42 5.55
CA PHE A 287 -12.78 11.03 4.91
C PHE A 287 -12.53 9.99 3.81
N ALA A 288 -13.57 9.26 3.45
CA ALA A 288 -13.60 8.38 2.30
C ALA A 288 -14.85 8.68 1.46
N PHE A 289 -14.66 9.05 0.20
CA PHE A 289 -15.73 9.30 -0.76
C PHE A 289 -15.91 8.06 -1.65
N LEU A 290 -17.08 7.43 -1.58
CA LEU A 290 -17.40 6.24 -2.37
C LEU A 290 -17.70 6.63 -3.81
N LEU A 291 -16.96 6.03 -4.75
CA LEU A 291 -17.21 6.23 -6.17
C LEU A 291 -18.45 5.45 -6.61
N SER A 292 -19.23 6.07 -7.49
CA SER A 292 -20.52 5.57 -7.94
C SER A 292 -20.41 4.61 -9.13
N ASP A 293 -19.44 4.81 -10.03
CA ASP A 293 -19.18 3.92 -11.16
C ASP A 293 -18.28 2.74 -10.76
N LYS A 294 -18.38 1.64 -11.51
CA LYS A 294 -17.46 0.49 -11.37
C LYS A 294 -16.17 0.73 -12.14
N TYR A 295 -15.05 0.65 -11.44
CA TYR A 295 -13.71 0.73 -12.03
C TYR A 295 -12.98 -0.62 -11.90
N ASN A 296 -11.84 -0.74 -12.57
CA ASN A 296 -10.97 -1.91 -12.45
C ASN A 296 -9.54 -1.48 -12.14
N HIS A 297 -8.81 -2.35 -11.44
CA HIS A 297 -7.41 -2.12 -11.05
C HIS A 297 -6.55 -1.64 -12.21
N ARG A 298 -6.67 -2.21 -13.42
CA ARG A 298 -5.85 -1.84 -14.57
C ARG A 298 -6.07 -0.38 -15.00
N SER A 299 -7.30 0.09 -14.95
CA SER A 299 -7.61 1.48 -15.33
C SER A 299 -7.07 2.45 -14.28
N MET A 300 -7.18 2.09 -13.00
CA MET A 300 -6.62 2.89 -11.90
C MET A 300 -5.10 2.91 -11.92
N GLU A 301 -4.45 1.76 -12.16
CA GLU A 301 -2.98 1.68 -12.25
C GLU A 301 -2.40 2.53 -13.38
N ASN A 302 -3.10 2.60 -14.52
CA ASN A 302 -2.60 3.30 -15.71
C ASN A 302 -2.95 4.79 -15.74
N PHE A 303 -4.09 5.19 -15.15
CA PHE A 303 -4.61 6.55 -15.32
C PHE A 303 -5.01 7.24 -14.00
N GLY A 304 -5.07 6.52 -12.88
CA GLY A 304 -5.48 7.05 -11.58
C GLY A 304 -6.81 7.79 -11.67
N ALA A 305 -6.85 9.01 -11.15
CA ALA A 305 -8.04 9.87 -11.19
C ALA A 305 -8.47 10.25 -12.62
N ALA A 306 -7.56 10.17 -13.61
CA ALA A 306 -7.94 10.38 -15.00
C ALA A 306 -8.75 9.22 -15.59
N ALA A 307 -8.88 8.07 -14.90
CA ALA A 307 -9.81 7.00 -15.25
C ALA A 307 -11.27 7.32 -14.89
N LEU A 308 -11.51 8.26 -13.96
CA LEU A 308 -12.85 8.54 -13.45
C LEU A 308 -13.80 9.04 -14.54
N THR A 309 -15.07 8.66 -14.45
CA THR A 309 -16.10 9.06 -15.42
C THR A 309 -17.28 9.74 -14.73
N GLY A 310 -18.19 10.32 -15.53
CA GLY A 310 -19.44 10.87 -15.02
C GLY A 310 -19.27 11.83 -13.85
N LEU A 311 -20.10 11.65 -12.82
CA LEU A 311 -20.09 12.47 -11.61
C LEU A 311 -18.85 12.23 -10.74
N ASP A 312 -18.30 11.01 -10.71
CA ASP A 312 -17.10 10.71 -9.93
C ASP A 312 -15.90 11.58 -10.35
N ARG A 313 -15.73 11.80 -11.67
CA ARG A 313 -14.72 12.72 -12.19
C ARG A 313 -14.98 14.14 -11.71
N VAL A 314 -16.23 14.59 -11.76
CA VAL A 314 -16.61 15.95 -11.38
C VAL A 314 -16.37 16.17 -9.89
N HIS A 315 -16.76 15.22 -9.04
CA HIS A 315 -16.55 15.27 -7.59
C HIS A 315 -15.07 15.25 -7.23
N PHE A 316 -14.28 14.38 -7.85
CA PHE A 316 -12.84 14.37 -7.65
C PHE A 316 -12.20 15.71 -8.07
N GLN A 317 -12.60 16.26 -9.23
CA GLN A 317 -12.08 17.54 -9.70
C GLN A 317 -12.44 18.68 -8.75
N ALA A 318 -13.69 18.73 -8.24
CA ALA A 318 -14.12 19.71 -7.26
C ALA A 318 -13.30 19.64 -5.97
N LEU A 319 -13.03 18.43 -5.45
CA LEU A 319 -12.16 18.20 -4.30
C LEU A 319 -10.72 18.66 -4.59
N ALA A 320 -10.17 18.32 -5.74
CA ALA A 320 -8.81 18.69 -6.14
C ALA A 320 -8.65 20.21 -6.29
N ASP A 321 -9.60 20.88 -6.94
CA ASP A 321 -9.60 22.32 -7.14
C ASP A 321 -9.77 23.07 -5.80
N ALA A 322 -10.61 22.56 -4.90
CA ALA A 322 -10.80 23.15 -3.57
C ALA A 322 -9.53 23.00 -2.74
N ASN A 323 -8.90 21.82 -2.79
CA ASN A 323 -7.65 21.54 -2.10
C ASN A 323 -6.51 22.44 -2.62
N ALA A 324 -6.46 22.74 -3.91
CA ALA A 324 -5.45 23.63 -4.50
C ALA A 324 -5.58 25.09 -4.01
N LEU A 325 -6.78 25.51 -3.61
CA LEU A 325 -7.05 26.83 -3.04
C LEU A 325 -6.76 26.91 -1.53
N LEU A 326 -6.54 25.78 -0.86
CA LEU A 326 -6.23 25.76 0.57
C LEU A 326 -4.81 26.30 0.85
N PRO A 327 -4.61 26.99 1.98
CA PRO A 327 -3.26 27.36 2.41
C PRO A 327 -2.41 26.10 2.66
N PRO A 328 -1.08 26.13 2.45
CA PRO A 328 -0.23 24.93 2.52
C PRO A 328 -0.38 24.10 3.81
N GLY A 329 -0.58 24.74 4.97
CA GLY A 329 -0.77 24.06 6.26
C GLY A 329 -2.15 23.40 6.45
N LYS A 330 -3.09 23.59 5.52
CA LYS A 330 -4.43 22.96 5.53
C LYS A 330 -4.70 22.08 4.32
N GLN A 331 -3.73 21.94 3.40
CA GLN A 331 -3.89 21.05 2.26
C GLN A 331 -4.08 19.62 2.74
N LEU A 332 -4.93 18.89 2.02
CA LEU A 332 -5.17 17.48 2.21
C LEU A 332 -4.34 16.68 1.21
N ARG A 333 -3.93 15.48 1.62
CA ARG A 333 -3.44 14.46 0.72
C ARG A 333 -4.63 13.59 0.30
N LEU A 334 -4.76 13.38 -1.01
CA LEU A 334 -5.80 12.53 -1.59
C LEU A 334 -5.16 11.25 -2.15
N TYR A 335 -5.83 10.13 -1.94
CA TYR A 335 -5.49 8.82 -2.47
C TYR A 335 -6.72 8.19 -3.13
N ILE A 336 -6.49 7.19 -3.97
CA ILE A 336 -7.53 6.29 -4.46
C ILE A 336 -7.29 4.95 -3.77
N ALA A 337 -8.33 4.33 -3.23
CA ALA A 337 -8.25 2.97 -2.69
C ALA A 337 -9.37 2.12 -3.27
N GLN A 338 -9.10 0.84 -3.54
CA GLN A 338 -10.13 -0.17 -3.76
C GLN A 338 -10.35 -0.88 -2.43
N LEU A 339 -11.53 -0.72 -1.85
CA LEU A 339 -11.92 -1.39 -0.61
C LEU A 339 -12.69 -2.65 -0.95
N GLU A 340 -12.21 -3.77 -0.44
CA GLU A 340 -12.85 -5.07 -0.61
C GLU A 340 -13.19 -5.66 0.77
N HIS A 341 -14.41 -6.17 0.90
CA HIS A 341 -14.84 -6.98 2.03
C HIS A 341 -15.56 -8.23 1.55
N ASN A 342 -15.05 -9.39 1.97
CA ASN A 342 -15.61 -10.70 1.66
C ASN A 342 -16.06 -11.40 2.94
N THR A 343 -17.33 -11.78 3.02
CA THR A 343 -17.84 -12.72 4.04
C THR A 343 -18.07 -14.07 3.41
N GLU A 344 -17.29 -15.07 3.83
CA GLU A 344 -17.44 -16.46 3.46
C GLU A 344 -18.39 -17.16 4.44
N LEU A 345 -19.36 -17.86 3.87
CA LEU A 345 -20.36 -18.65 4.57
C LEU A 345 -20.34 -20.09 4.07
N THR A 346 -20.48 -21.05 4.98
CA THR A 346 -20.67 -22.45 4.64
C THR A 346 -22.01 -22.94 5.14
N ARG A 347 -22.63 -23.83 4.36
CA ARG A 347 -23.91 -24.43 4.73
C ARG A 347 -23.72 -25.39 5.90
N ASP A 348 -24.57 -25.29 6.93
CA ASP A 348 -24.54 -26.27 8.02
C ASP A 348 -25.16 -27.60 7.56
N LEU A 349 -24.30 -28.57 7.25
CA LEU A 349 -24.68 -29.89 6.77
C LEU A 349 -25.42 -30.74 7.83
N SER A 350 -25.50 -30.28 9.09
CA SER A 350 -26.29 -30.97 10.13
C SER A 350 -27.80 -30.88 9.88
N ASP A 351 -28.26 -29.93 9.07
CA ASP A 351 -29.67 -29.73 8.68
C ASP A 351 -30.11 -30.58 7.47
N ASN A 352 -29.32 -31.58 7.05
CA ASN A 352 -29.58 -32.34 5.84
C ASN A 352 -30.98 -33.04 5.83
N PRO A 353 -31.91 -32.65 4.94
CA PRO A 353 -33.22 -33.30 4.81
C PRO A 353 -33.12 -34.71 4.21
N ARG A 354 -31.98 -35.08 3.62
CA ARG A 354 -31.78 -36.33 2.88
C ARG A 354 -31.15 -37.45 3.73
N GLY A 355 -30.85 -37.20 5.01
CA GLY A 355 -29.90 -38.02 5.80
C GLY A 355 -30.42 -38.75 7.04
N ARG A 356 -31.70 -38.70 7.42
CA ARG A 356 -32.26 -39.66 8.40
C ARG A 356 -33.36 -40.49 7.77
N GLY A 357 -33.09 -41.79 7.69
CA GLY A 357 -34.03 -42.80 7.21
C GLY A 357 -35.43 -42.58 7.76
N GLY A 358 -36.42 -42.77 6.89
CA GLY A 358 -37.83 -42.65 7.21
C GLY A 358 -38.20 -43.50 8.42
N TYR A 359 -38.43 -42.83 9.54
CA TYR A 359 -39.33 -43.35 10.56
C TYR A 359 -40.75 -43.09 10.05
N PHE A 360 -41.39 -44.16 9.58
CA PHE A 360 -42.79 -44.18 9.13
C PHE A 360 -43.69 -43.42 10.13
N GLY A 361 -44.40 -42.39 9.65
CA GLY A 361 -45.57 -41.84 10.34
C GLY A 361 -45.57 -40.37 10.79
N ARG A 362 -44.55 -39.55 10.49
CA ARG A 362 -44.67 -38.09 10.70
C ARG A 362 -45.18 -37.38 9.44
N PRO A 363 -46.10 -36.40 9.56
CA PRO A 363 -46.50 -35.55 8.45
C PRO A 363 -45.28 -34.82 7.88
N TYR A 364 -45.18 -34.77 6.55
CA TYR A 364 -44.10 -34.10 5.83
C TYR A 364 -44.11 -32.63 6.22
N SER A 365 -43.14 -32.21 7.03
CA SER A 365 -42.91 -30.80 7.30
C SER A 365 -42.17 -30.23 6.09
N PRO A 366 -42.55 -29.05 5.58
CA PRO A 366 -41.80 -28.43 4.49
C PRO A 366 -40.32 -28.27 4.92
N PRO A 367 -39.36 -28.43 3.99
CA PRO A 367 -37.96 -28.21 4.30
C PRO A 367 -37.77 -26.79 4.84
N SER A 368 -37.04 -26.65 5.94
CA SER A 368 -36.58 -25.34 6.41
C SER A 368 -35.46 -24.84 5.48
N PRO A 369 -35.32 -23.51 5.30
CA PRO A 369 -34.17 -22.95 4.59
C PRO A 369 -32.85 -23.44 5.21
N PRO A 370 -31.79 -23.62 4.41
CA PRO A 370 -30.49 -24.01 4.92
C PRO A 370 -29.96 -22.96 5.89
N THR A 371 -29.43 -23.40 7.02
CA THR A 371 -28.68 -22.52 7.93
C THR A 371 -27.26 -22.33 7.39
N TRP A 372 -26.76 -21.10 7.49
CA TRP A 372 -25.44 -20.70 7.02
C TRP A 372 -24.58 -20.29 8.21
N ARG A 373 -23.30 -20.68 8.19
CA ARG A 373 -22.32 -20.32 9.20
C ARG A 373 -21.23 -19.46 8.58
N ASN A 374 -20.94 -18.32 9.21
CA ASN A 374 -19.79 -17.51 8.85
C ASN A 374 -18.48 -18.24 9.17
N THR A 375 -17.65 -18.42 8.14
CA THR A 375 -16.35 -19.09 8.20
C THR A 375 -15.18 -18.14 8.08
N GLY A 376 -15.41 -16.91 7.60
CA GLY A 376 -14.37 -15.89 7.50
C GLY A 376 -14.94 -14.56 7.04
N ASN A 377 -14.39 -13.48 7.58
CA ASN A 377 -14.57 -12.13 7.05
C ASN A 377 -13.18 -11.60 6.70
N TYR A 378 -13.00 -11.16 5.47
CA TYR A 378 -11.72 -10.69 4.95
C TYR A 378 -11.89 -9.26 4.47
N PHE A 379 -11.01 -8.38 4.92
CA PHE A 379 -10.91 -7.03 4.42
C PHE A 379 -9.59 -6.84 3.68
N SER A 380 -9.63 -6.13 2.57
CA SER A 380 -8.44 -5.73 1.82
C SER A 380 -8.61 -4.32 1.27
N ALA A 381 -7.49 -3.62 1.14
CA ALA A 381 -7.45 -2.31 0.50
C ALA A 381 -6.25 -2.22 -0.44
N ASP A 382 -6.51 -2.03 -1.74
CA ASP A 382 -5.46 -1.73 -2.71
C ASP A 382 -5.35 -0.21 -2.87
N TRP A 383 -4.15 0.33 -2.63
CA TRP A 383 -3.90 1.77 -2.55
C TRP A 383 -3.17 2.28 -3.77
N TYR A 384 -3.64 3.42 -4.28
CA TYR A 384 -3.10 4.08 -5.45
C TYR A 384 -2.90 5.58 -5.17
N SER A 385 -1.85 6.14 -5.77
CA SER A 385 -1.75 7.59 -5.92
C SER A 385 -2.86 8.12 -6.86
N THR A 386 -3.18 9.41 -6.78
CA THR A 386 -4.14 10.04 -7.71
C THR A 386 -3.68 10.01 -9.17
N SER A 387 -2.38 9.80 -9.41
CA SER A 387 -1.80 9.59 -10.75
C SER A 387 -1.85 8.14 -11.24
N GLY A 388 -2.20 7.19 -10.37
CA GLY A 388 -2.36 5.78 -10.72
C GLY A 388 -1.23 4.86 -10.26
N ALA A 389 -0.11 5.36 -9.75
CA ALA A 389 0.93 4.50 -9.19
C ALA A 389 0.35 3.64 -8.04
N LEU A 390 0.42 2.31 -8.18
CA LEU A 390 0.09 1.35 -7.14
C LEU A 390 1.09 1.52 -5.99
N LEU A 391 0.57 1.88 -4.81
CA LEU A 391 1.36 2.10 -3.61
C LEU A 391 1.50 0.80 -2.81
N ARG A 392 0.39 0.08 -2.64
CA ARG A 392 0.35 -1.16 -1.89
C ARG A 392 -0.83 -2.01 -2.38
N ARG A 393 -0.58 -3.30 -2.57
CA ARG A 393 -1.63 -4.33 -2.69
C ARG A 393 -1.76 -5.02 -1.35
N SER A 394 -2.99 -5.21 -0.86
CA SER A 394 -3.22 -5.81 0.45
C SER A 394 -3.20 -7.34 0.35
N ASP A 395 -2.40 -7.99 1.19
CA ASP A 395 -2.32 -9.46 1.31
C ASP A 395 -3.45 -10.06 2.20
N HIS A 396 -4.60 -9.38 2.32
CA HIS A 396 -5.67 -9.59 3.33
C HIS A 396 -5.16 -9.37 4.78
N LYS A 397 -5.40 -8.17 5.33
CA LYS A 397 -5.13 -7.85 6.75
C LYS A 397 -6.39 -7.25 7.36
N ASP A 398 -6.60 -7.51 8.64
CA ASP A 398 -7.72 -6.98 9.44
C ASP A 398 -7.76 -5.44 9.35
N TRP A 399 -8.51 -4.92 8.38
CA TRP A 399 -8.67 -3.47 8.18
C TRP A 399 -9.52 -2.90 9.33
N SER A 400 -8.87 -2.31 10.34
CA SER A 400 -9.55 -1.73 11.52
C SER A 400 -9.80 -0.23 11.41
N THR A 401 -9.26 0.44 10.38
CA THR A 401 -9.33 1.90 10.25
C THR A 401 -10.74 2.37 9.86
N LYS A 402 -11.38 3.11 10.76
CA LYS A 402 -12.68 3.75 10.52
C LYS A 402 -12.51 5.07 9.77
N PHE A 403 -13.02 5.15 8.55
CA PHE A 403 -13.12 6.41 7.81
C PHE A 403 -14.49 7.08 8.01
N HIS A 404 -14.51 8.41 7.88
CA HIS A 404 -15.75 9.17 7.76
C HIS A 404 -16.24 9.03 6.32
N LEU A 405 -17.13 8.05 6.06
CA LEU A 405 -17.70 7.83 4.74
C LEU A 405 -18.57 9.03 4.35
N LEU A 406 -18.22 9.71 3.26
CA LEU A 406 -19.03 10.81 2.75
C LEU A 406 -20.32 10.23 2.16
N ASN A 407 -21.44 10.60 2.77
CA ASN A 407 -22.78 10.35 2.26
C ASN A 407 -23.45 11.69 1.96
N PHE A 408 -23.92 11.92 0.73
CA PHE A 408 -24.33 13.21 0.17
C PHE A 408 -25.51 13.92 0.86
N GLY A 409 -25.88 13.53 2.07
CA GLY A 409 -26.91 14.19 2.87
C GLY A 409 -28.32 14.00 2.34
N LEU A 410 -28.52 13.16 1.31
CA LEU A 410 -29.81 12.87 0.70
C LEU A 410 -30.61 11.78 1.43
N GLY A 411 -30.16 11.35 2.62
CA GLY A 411 -30.91 10.43 3.48
C GLY A 411 -31.00 9.00 2.95
N GLY A 412 -29.84 8.41 2.63
CA GLY A 412 -29.74 7.01 2.24
C GLY A 412 -29.02 6.16 3.28
N SER A 413 -29.44 4.90 3.42
CA SER A 413 -28.82 3.94 4.32
C SER A 413 -27.46 3.47 3.80
N LEU A 414 -26.62 2.87 4.66
CA LEU A 414 -25.36 2.28 4.17
C LEU A 414 -25.61 1.17 3.13
N ARG A 415 -26.71 0.41 3.27
CA ARG A 415 -27.10 -0.61 2.28
C ARG A 415 -27.31 0.01 0.90
N GLU A 416 -27.97 1.16 0.84
CA GLU A 416 -28.18 1.88 -0.42
C GLU A 416 -26.86 2.41 -0.98
N LEU A 417 -26.01 3.00 -0.14
CA LEU A 417 -24.70 3.52 -0.52
C LEU A 417 -23.81 2.43 -1.16
N TRP A 418 -23.83 1.22 -0.62
CA TRP A 418 -23.02 0.09 -1.09
C TRP A 418 -23.74 -0.84 -2.08
N SER A 419 -25.01 -0.57 -2.43
CA SER A 419 -25.85 -1.46 -3.23
C SER A 419 -25.26 -1.80 -4.61
N ASN A 420 -24.66 -0.82 -5.29
CA ASN A 420 -24.02 -1.02 -6.60
C ASN A 420 -22.68 -1.77 -6.51
N ASN A 421 -22.09 -1.81 -5.31
CA ASN A 421 -20.77 -2.35 -5.01
C ASN A 421 -20.86 -3.73 -4.33
N PHE A 422 -22.06 -4.32 -4.28
CA PHE A 422 -22.33 -5.60 -3.65
C PHE A 422 -22.54 -6.70 -4.70
N SER A 423 -22.01 -7.89 -4.43
CA SER A 423 -22.26 -9.10 -5.21
C SER A 423 -22.29 -10.34 -4.31
N ILE A 424 -23.05 -11.35 -4.75
CA ILE A 424 -23.15 -12.65 -4.09
C ILE A 424 -22.62 -13.69 -5.06
N VAL A 425 -21.71 -14.54 -4.57
CA VAL A 425 -21.27 -15.75 -5.25
C VAL A 425 -21.74 -16.92 -4.40
N ASP A 426 -22.73 -17.67 -4.87
CA ASP A 426 -23.28 -18.83 -4.15
C ASP A 426 -23.07 -20.14 -4.92
N ASP A 427 -22.78 -21.20 -4.16
CA ASP A 427 -22.73 -22.59 -4.57
C ASP A 427 -23.56 -23.43 -3.57
N ILE A 428 -23.67 -24.74 -3.80
CA ILE A 428 -24.53 -25.65 -3.04
C ILE A 428 -24.22 -25.66 -1.53
N ASP A 429 -22.95 -25.49 -1.18
CA ASP A 429 -22.44 -25.60 0.19
C ASP A 429 -21.65 -24.36 0.67
N GLU A 430 -21.38 -23.40 -0.22
CA GLU A 430 -20.54 -22.24 0.05
C GLU A 430 -21.21 -20.98 -0.52
N MET A 431 -21.11 -19.86 0.20
CA MET A 431 -21.63 -18.57 -0.26
C MET A 431 -20.68 -17.46 0.18
N THR A 432 -20.41 -16.51 -0.72
CA THR A 432 -19.55 -15.36 -0.44
C THR A 432 -20.30 -14.08 -0.73
N TYR A 433 -20.40 -13.21 0.27
CA TYR A 433 -20.83 -11.83 0.12
C TYR A 433 -19.61 -10.95 -0.13
N GLN A 434 -19.55 -10.29 -1.28
CA GLN A 434 -18.47 -9.41 -1.65
C GLN A 434 -18.97 -7.97 -1.78
N TYR A 435 -18.33 -7.06 -1.05
CA TYR A 435 -18.42 -5.62 -1.24
C TYR A 435 -17.11 -5.13 -1.82
N ASP A 436 -17.15 -4.49 -2.98
CA ASP A 436 -15.98 -3.99 -3.69
C ASP A 436 -16.28 -2.62 -4.28
N ALA A 437 -15.54 -1.61 -3.81
CA ALA A 437 -15.70 -0.26 -4.30
C ALA A 437 -14.39 0.51 -4.33
N PHE A 438 -14.24 1.34 -5.35
CA PHE A 438 -13.21 2.37 -5.33
C PHE A 438 -13.68 3.58 -4.52
N VAL A 439 -12.76 4.15 -3.74
CA VAL A 439 -12.99 5.33 -2.90
C VAL A 439 -11.88 6.36 -3.12
N ILE A 440 -12.22 7.64 -2.93
CA ILE A 440 -11.24 8.71 -2.74
C ILE A 440 -11.05 8.92 -1.24
N VAL A 441 -9.84 8.67 -0.74
CA VAL A 441 -9.50 8.91 0.66
C VAL A 441 -8.75 10.22 0.80
N GLY A 442 -9.17 11.06 1.75
CA GLY A 442 -8.54 12.34 2.02
C GLY A 442 -8.24 12.54 3.50
N TRP A 443 -7.05 13.03 3.81
CA TRP A 443 -6.65 13.45 5.17
C TRP A 443 -5.66 14.61 5.13
N PRO A 444 -5.39 15.31 6.25
CA PRO A 444 -4.50 16.46 6.24
C PRO A 444 -3.08 16.07 5.86
N LEU A 445 -2.43 16.85 5.00
CA LEU A 445 -1.07 16.59 4.53
C LEU A 445 -0.05 16.55 5.68
N ALA A 446 -0.30 17.32 6.74
CA ALA A 446 0.52 17.34 7.95
C ALA A 446 0.56 15.97 8.67
N HIS A 447 -0.48 15.14 8.51
CA HIS A 447 -0.61 13.81 9.11
C HIS A 447 -0.47 12.69 8.07
N ASP A 448 0.00 13.00 6.86
CA ASP A 448 0.06 12.03 5.77
C ASP A 448 0.96 10.84 6.11
N VAL A 449 2.12 11.07 6.72
CA VAL A 449 3.01 9.98 7.12
C VAL A 449 2.40 9.11 8.19
N GLU A 450 1.73 9.69 9.20
CA GLU A 450 1.10 8.92 10.27
C GLU A 450 -0.03 8.04 9.72
N ASN A 451 -0.88 8.61 8.88
CA ASN A 451 -2.00 7.89 8.27
C ASN A 451 -1.53 6.87 7.23
N ALA A 452 -0.56 7.22 6.37
CA ALA A 452 0.02 6.27 5.40
C ALA A 452 0.68 5.09 6.10
N THR A 453 1.37 5.30 7.23
CA THR A 453 1.98 4.21 8.02
C THR A 453 0.91 3.24 8.51
N ARG A 454 -0.20 3.75 9.06
CA ARG A 454 -1.28 2.94 9.62
C ARG A 454 -2.19 2.30 8.57
N CYS A 455 -2.47 3.02 7.48
CA CYS A 455 -3.49 2.64 6.51
C CYS A 455 -2.91 1.96 5.27
N ILE A 456 -1.73 2.36 4.80
CA ILE A 456 -1.18 1.87 3.53
C ILE A 456 -0.05 0.88 3.80
N GLY A 457 0.91 1.29 4.61
CA GLY A 457 2.11 0.52 4.93
C GLY A 457 3.31 1.42 5.21
N GLU A 458 4.23 0.91 6.03
CA GLU A 458 5.42 1.61 6.48
C GLU A 458 6.39 1.89 5.32
N ASP A 459 6.42 1.03 4.31
CA ASP A 459 7.24 1.18 3.10
C ASP A 459 6.80 2.38 2.25
N VAL A 460 5.49 2.58 2.09
CA VAL A 460 4.92 3.72 1.36
C VAL A 460 5.12 5.02 2.12
N ALA A 461 4.92 5.00 3.44
CA ALA A 461 5.18 6.16 4.28
C ALA A 461 6.65 6.57 4.27
N LEU A 462 7.58 5.62 4.35
CA LEU A 462 9.02 5.87 4.24
C LEU A 462 9.41 6.43 2.86
N ALA A 463 8.86 5.88 1.77
CA ALA A 463 9.10 6.39 0.43
C ALA A 463 8.67 7.86 0.32
N SER A 464 7.52 8.22 0.90
CA SER A 464 7.03 9.60 0.91
C SER A 464 7.94 10.55 1.70
N ILE A 465 8.57 10.09 2.79
CA ILE A 465 9.58 10.87 3.54
C ILE A 465 10.83 11.08 2.70
N LEU A 466 11.29 10.06 1.97
CA LEU A 466 12.50 10.12 1.13
C LEU A 466 12.35 11.06 -0.08
N GLU A 467 11.12 11.36 -0.50
CA GLU A 467 10.85 12.35 -1.55
C GLU A 467 11.00 13.81 -1.07
N GLU A 468 11.08 14.04 0.25
CA GLU A 468 11.25 15.38 0.80
C GLU A 468 12.65 15.95 0.50
N LYS A 469 12.69 17.22 0.10
CA LYS A 469 13.96 17.92 -0.15
C LYS A 469 14.85 17.99 1.10
N LEU A 470 14.24 18.08 2.27
CA LEU A 470 14.89 18.10 3.58
C LEU A 470 14.07 17.22 4.52
N ILE A 471 14.65 16.11 4.96
CA ILE A 471 13.98 15.17 5.86
C ILE A 471 13.91 15.78 7.26
N ASP A 472 12.69 16.01 7.75
CA ASP A 472 12.46 16.45 9.11
C ASP A 472 12.67 15.30 10.11
N ALA A 473 13.67 15.44 10.99
CA ALA A 473 13.99 14.45 12.00
C ALA A 473 12.82 14.15 12.97
N ALA A 474 12.00 15.15 13.31
CA ALA A 474 10.84 14.94 14.18
C ALA A 474 9.76 14.12 13.47
N LYS A 475 9.55 14.36 12.17
CA LYS A 475 8.63 13.59 11.33
C LYS A 475 9.08 12.14 11.17
N LEU A 476 10.37 11.93 10.88
CA LEU A 476 10.95 10.58 10.79
C LEU A 476 10.91 9.84 12.13
N MET A 477 11.13 10.55 13.24
CA MET A 477 11.00 9.97 14.59
C MET A 477 9.56 9.53 14.88
N ALA A 478 8.56 10.34 14.51
CA ALA A 478 7.15 9.98 14.67
C ALA A 478 6.80 8.73 13.84
N PHE A 479 7.24 8.68 12.58
CA PHE A 479 7.13 7.50 11.71
C PHE A 479 7.72 6.25 12.36
N MET A 480 8.98 6.32 12.80
CA MET A 480 9.66 5.16 13.38
C MET A 480 8.98 4.65 14.66
N LYS A 481 8.40 5.55 15.48
CA LYS A 481 7.64 5.15 16.67
C LYS A 481 6.37 4.40 16.30
N ILE A 482 5.58 4.93 15.36
CA ILE A 482 4.35 4.28 14.87
C ILE A 482 4.68 2.90 14.29
N ALA A 483 5.71 2.82 13.43
CA ALA A 483 6.13 1.56 12.81
C ALA A 483 6.64 0.49 13.80
N THR A 484 6.91 0.86 15.05
CA THR A 484 7.38 -0.07 16.11
C THR A 484 6.32 -0.37 17.16
N GLY A 485 5.08 0.12 16.98
CA GLY A 485 3.99 -0.03 17.95
C GLY A 485 4.19 0.76 19.25
N ASP A 486 5.17 1.66 19.32
CA ASP A 486 5.50 2.45 20.51
C ASP A 486 4.65 3.74 20.61
N ASP A 487 3.57 3.83 19.84
CA ASP A 487 2.58 4.91 19.86
C ASP A 487 1.38 4.63 20.78
N GLY A 488 1.37 3.47 21.46
CA GLY A 488 0.37 3.09 22.46
C GLY A 488 -0.82 2.29 21.95
N TYR A 489 -0.75 1.75 20.73
CA TYR A 489 -1.76 0.86 20.15
C TYR A 489 -1.24 -0.58 20.02
N ASP A 490 -1.99 -1.56 20.55
CA ASP A 490 -1.66 -3.00 20.58
C ASP A 490 -1.88 -3.68 19.20
N GLU A 491 -1.13 -3.31 18.17
CA GLU A 491 -1.03 -4.12 16.95
C GLU A 491 0.39 -4.70 16.80
N GLU A 492 0.49 -6.03 16.79
CA GLU A 492 1.76 -6.73 16.55
C GLU A 492 2.27 -6.40 15.15
N SER A 493 3.46 -5.78 15.09
CA SER A 493 4.16 -5.47 13.84
C SER A 493 4.57 -6.78 13.13
N VAL A 494 3.75 -7.23 12.18
CA VAL A 494 3.98 -8.43 11.35
C VAL A 494 5.00 -8.15 10.24
N TRP A 495 6.29 -8.22 10.57
CA TRP A 495 7.38 -8.38 9.59
C TRP A 495 7.83 -9.84 9.56
N GLU A 496 6.92 -10.78 9.30
CA GLU A 496 7.30 -12.18 9.11
C GLU A 496 7.89 -12.40 7.71
N ASP A 497 9.21 -12.63 7.67
CA ASP A 497 10.03 -13.20 6.59
C ASP A 497 9.62 -12.88 5.13
N LYS A 498 10.08 -11.74 4.59
CA LYS A 498 10.22 -11.50 3.14
C LYS A 498 11.47 -10.66 2.82
N PRO A 499 12.09 -10.83 1.63
CA PRO A 499 13.27 -10.07 1.18
C PRO A 499 13.08 -8.54 1.12
N SER A 500 11.83 -8.03 1.27
CA SER A 500 11.53 -6.60 1.31
C SER A 500 11.97 -5.89 2.60
N TYR A 501 12.16 -6.60 3.73
CA TYR A 501 12.52 -5.93 4.99
C TYR A 501 13.98 -5.43 5.01
N LEU A 502 14.89 -6.12 4.33
CA LEU A 502 16.27 -5.65 4.15
C LEU A 502 16.30 -4.35 3.36
N GLU A 503 15.61 -4.31 2.21
CA GLU A 503 15.49 -3.10 1.38
C GLU A 503 14.85 -1.95 2.17
N PHE A 504 13.83 -2.24 2.98
CA PHE A 504 13.23 -1.27 3.88
C PHE A 504 14.25 -0.73 4.90
N CYS A 505 15.02 -1.59 5.56
CA CYS A 505 16.05 -1.17 6.51
C CYS A 505 17.16 -0.33 5.86
N GLN A 506 17.55 -0.66 4.62
CA GLN A 506 18.51 0.11 3.84
C GLN A 506 17.98 1.52 3.55
N LYS A 507 16.76 1.64 3.03
CA LYS A 507 16.08 2.93 2.80
C LYS A 507 15.87 3.72 4.08
N LEU A 508 15.55 3.06 5.19
CA LEU A 508 15.39 3.70 6.48
C LEU A 508 16.73 4.24 6.98
N CYS A 509 17.82 3.50 6.79
CA CYS A 509 19.17 3.98 7.09
C CYS A 509 19.51 5.24 6.29
N GLU A 510 19.18 5.28 4.99
CA GLU A 510 19.34 6.48 4.15
C GLU A 510 18.56 7.68 4.71
N ALA A 511 17.30 7.46 5.13
CA ALA A 511 16.48 8.51 5.73
C ALA A 511 17.07 9.02 7.06
N VAL A 512 17.55 8.12 7.93
CA VAL A 512 18.20 8.45 9.20
C VAL A 512 19.47 9.27 8.97
N VAL A 513 20.29 8.88 7.98
CA VAL A 513 21.50 9.62 7.60
C VAL A 513 21.17 11.01 7.08
N ALA A 514 20.16 11.14 6.22
CA ALA A 514 19.74 12.42 5.67
C ALA A 514 19.11 13.35 6.72
N ALA A 515 18.40 12.82 7.73
CA ALA A 515 17.84 13.59 8.83
C ALA A 515 18.91 14.12 9.82
N GLY A 516 20.02 13.40 9.99
CA GLY A 516 21.17 13.88 10.77
C GLY A 516 20.97 13.93 12.29
N ASP A 517 19.97 13.24 12.85
CA ASP A 517 19.73 13.15 14.28
C ASP A 517 20.20 11.79 14.87
N VAL A 518 21.02 11.85 15.93
CA VAL A 518 21.57 10.68 16.60
C VAL A 518 20.49 9.87 17.33
N ALA A 519 19.40 10.50 17.79
CA ALA A 519 18.31 9.79 18.45
C ALA A 519 17.62 8.79 17.51
N LEU A 520 17.58 9.08 16.21
CA LEU A 520 17.07 8.16 15.19
C LEU A 520 17.97 6.93 15.02
N VAL A 521 19.29 7.10 15.18
CA VAL A 521 20.25 5.99 15.10
C VAL A 521 19.98 4.97 16.22
N GLU A 522 19.76 5.43 17.45
CA GLU A 522 19.43 4.55 18.58
C GLU A 522 18.18 3.73 18.29
N LEU A 523 17.10 4.38 17.84
CA LEU A 523 15.84 3.71 17.53
C LEU A 523 15.99 2.72 16.36
N PHE A 524 16.76 3.11 15.33
CA PHE A 524 17.05 2.25 14.18
C PHE A 524 17.70 0.93 14.59
N PHE A 525 18.77 0.98 15.39
CA PHE A 525 19.46 -0.24 15.84
C PHE A 525 18.61 -1.08 16.81
N THR A 526 17.91 -0.43 17.74
CA THR A 526 17.19 -1.14 18.80
C THR A 526 15.91 -1.80 18.33
N LYS A 527 15.19 -1.21 17.38
CA LYS A 527 13.88 -1.69 16.93
C LYS A 527 13.86 -2.29 15.52
N PHE A 528 14.70 -1.82 14.60
CA PHE A 528 14.64 -2.26 13.20
C PHE A 528 15.74 -3.27 12.87
N VAL A 529 17.01 -2.91 13.12
CA VAL A 529 18.14 -3.80 12.83
C VAL A 529 18.03 -5.11 13.60
N ASN A 530 17.51 -5.08 14.84
CA ASN A 530 17.33 -6.28 15.65
C ASN A 530 16.36 -7.30 15.02
N LEU A 531 15.33 -6.84 14.31
CA LEU A 531 14.33 -7.69 13.64
C LEU A 531 14.85 -8.28 12.33
N LEU A 532 15.87 -7.69 11.72
CA LEU A 532 16.43 -8.16 10.45
C LEU A 532 17.14 -9.52 10.63
N THR A 533 16.79 -10.54 9.86
CA THR A 533 17.47 -11.85 9.92
C THR A 533 18.89 -11.78 9.34
N GLU A 534 19.04 -11.26 8.12
CA GLU A 534 20.31 -11.15 7.38
C GLU A 534 21.05 -9.85 7.70
N LYS A 535 21.52 -9.71 8.94
CA LYS A 535 22.12 -8.45 9.43
C LYS A 535 23.41 -8.07 8.71
N GLU A 536 24.21 -9.04 8.26
CA GLU A 536 25.46 -8.76 7.53
C GLU A 536 25.27 -7.96 6.23
N GLU A 537 24.15 -8.15 5.53
CA GLU A 537 23.84 -7.46 4.27
C GLU A 537 23.57 -5.97 4.46
N LEU A 538 23.32 -5.53 5.71
CA LEU A 538 23.15 -4.12 6.06
C LEU A 538 24.49 -3.40 6.30
N ALA A 539 25.62 -4.11 6.32
CA ALA A 539 26.94 -3.53 6.63
C ALA A 539 27.33 -2.31 5.77
N PRO A 540 27.06 -2.27 4.44
CA PRO A 540 27.31 -1.07 3.64
C PRO A 540 26.50 0.15 4.09
N SER A 541 25.23 -0.06 4.45
CA SER A 541 24.35 1.01 4.94
C SER A 541 24.82 1.53 6.30
N ILE A 542 25.23 0.63 7.19
CA ILE A 542 25.80 0.99 8.50
C ILE A 542 27.12 1.76 8.32
N ALA A 543 27.94 1.42 7.32
CA ALA A 543 29.16 2.16 7.03
C ALA A 543 28.88 3.62 6.62
N THR A 544 27.89 3.85 5.75
CA THR A 544 27.41 5.19 5.39
C THR A 544 26.93 5.96 6.63
N LEU A 545 26.21 5.29 7.53
CA LEU A 545 25.76 5.87 8.80
C LEU A 545 26.94 6.26 9.70
N VAL A 546 27.94 5.40 9.84
CA VAL A 546 29.16 5.70 10.62
C VAL A 546 29.95 6.86 9.99
N GLN A 547 29.99 6.97 8.66
CA GLN A 547 30.63 8.10 7.97
C GLN A 547 29.90 9.42 8.27
N ALA A 548 28.56 9.41 8.31
CA ALA A 548 27.76 10.60 8.57
C ALA A 548 27.82 11.08 10.02
N PHE A 549 27.68 10.17 10.99
CA PHE A 549 27.57 10.51 12.42
C PHE A 549 28.89 10.39 13.20
N GLY A 550 29.87 9.67 12.65
CA GLY A 550 31.14 9.36 13.28
C GLY A 550 31.06 8.19 14.26
N TRP A 551 32.12 7.36 14.28
CA TRP A 551 32.21 6.15 15.12
C TRP A 551 31.89 6.39 16.60
N SER A 552 32.37 7.51 17.18
CA SER A 552 32.16 7.80 18.62
C SER A 552 30.70 7.89 19.06
N ARG A 553 29.80 8.26 18.14
CA ARG A 553 28.37 8.43 18.42
C ARG A 553 27.55 7.18 18.09
N THR A 554 28.10 6.27 17.29
CA THR A 554 27.39 5.10 16.76
C THR A 554 27.91 3.79 17.33
N SER A 555 29.13 3.78 17.88
CA SER A 555 29.82 2.57 18.33
C SER A 555 29.05 1.80 19.39
N THR A 556 28.40 2.49 20.32
CA THR A 556 27.63 1.85 21.41
C THR A 556 26.51 0.98 20.86
N PHE A 557 25.76 1.48 19.87
CA PHE A 557 24.64 0.76 19.27
C PHE A 557 25.12 -0.43 18.45
N ILE A 558 26.13 -0.22 17.59
CA ILE A 558 26.71 -1.28 16.75
C ILE A 558 27.29 -2.41 17.59
N LEU A 559 28.08 -2.08 18.62
CA LEU A 559 28.68 -3.07 19.50
C LEU A 559 27.62 -3.81 20.33
N SER A 560 26.57 -3.12 20.78
CA SER A 560 25.44 -3.75 21.47
C SER A 560 24.73 -4.77 20.59
N THR A 561 24.47 -4.43 19.32
CA THR A 561 23.84 -5.36 18.36
C THR A 561 24.71 -6.60 18.14
N ILE A 562 26.01 -6.46 17.87
CA ILE A 562 26.91 -7.61 17.69
C ILE A 562 26.99 -8.46 18.96
N ASN A 563 27.05 -7.84 20.14
CA ASN A 563 27.13 -8.55 21.40
C ASN A 563 25.86 -9.33 21.73
N GLY A 564 24.69 -8.81 21.37
CA GLY A 564 23.40 -9.48 21.55
C GLY A 564 23.18 -10.72 20.67
N LEU A 565 23.94 -10.85 19.58
CA LEU A 565 23.88 -12.00 18.69
C LEU A 565 24.63 -13.22 19.25
N ASP A 566 24.25 -14.40 18.80
CA ASP A 566 25.00 -15.63 19.03
C ASP A 566 26.40 -15.55 18.39
N GLN A 567 27.24 -16.55 18.65
CA GLN A 567 28.65 -16.51 18.24
C GLN A 567 28.82 -16.50 16.72
N GLU A 568 27.98 -17.20 15.97
CA GLU A 568 28.08 -17.33 14.52
C GLU A 568 27.56 -16.08 13.82
N SER A 569 26.32 -15.67 14.11
CA SER A 569 25.71 -14.47 13.53
C SER A 569 26.47 -13.19 13.92
N GLY A 570 26.96 -13.12 15.16
CA GLY A 570 27.78 -12.01 15.64
C GLY A 570 29.15 -11.93 14.93
N LEU A 571 29.76 -13.08 14.62
CA LEU A 571 31.00 -13.14 13.85
C LEU A 571 30.78 -12.66 12.41
N GLY A 572 29.74 -13.15 11.73
CA GLY A 572 29.39 -12.76 10.37
C GLY A 572 29.20 -11.24 10.23
N LEU A 573 28.33 -10.66 11.06
CA LEU A 573 28.09 -9.21 11.07
C LEU A 573 29.36 -8.41 11.37
N ALA A 574 30.17 -8.83 12.36
CA ALA A 574 31.40 -8.12 12.71
C ALA A 574 32.43 -8.12 11.57
N LEU A 575 32.55 -9.22 10.82
CA LEU A 575 33.42 -9.32 9.64
C LEU A 575 32.91 -8.49 8.46
N ALA A 576 31.60 -8.50 8.22
CA ALA A 576 30.97 -7.66 7.21
C ALA A 576 31.23 -6.17 7.49
N LEU A 577 31.02 -5.72 8.74
CA LEU A 577 31.29 -4.34 9.16
C LEU A 577 32.79 -4.00 9.12
N ALA A 578 33.67 -4.91 9.53
CA ALA A 578 35.12 -4.72 9.40
C ALA A 578 35.55 -4.51 7.95
N SER A 579 34.84 -5.12 7.01
CA SER A 579 35.10 -5.00 5.58
C SER A 579 34.54 -3.70 5.00
N ALA A 580 33.41 -3.20 5.52
CA ALA A 580 32.75 -2.00 5.05
C ALA A 580 33.33 -0.69 5.64
N PHE A 581 33.87 -0.71 6.86
CA PHE A 581 34.32 0.52 7.54
C PHE A 581 35.63 1.07 7.01
N GLU A 582 35.64 2.36 6.64
CA GLU A 582 36.86 3.11 6.29
C GLU A 582 37.63 3.59 7.52
N ASP A 583 36.94 3.95 8.60
CA ASP A 583 37.56 4.43 9.84
C ASP A 583 38.38 3.30 10.49
N ALA A 584 39.67 3.59 10.73
CA ALA A 584 40.59 2.59 11.22
C ALA A 584 40.33 2.18 12.68
N SER A 585 39.77 3.07 13.50
CA SER A 585 39.42 2.77 14.90
C SER A 585 38.18 1.89 14.98
N ALA A 586 37.15 2.22 14.20
CA ALA A 586 35.95 1.43 14.03
C ALA A 586 36.31 0.03 13.55
N ARG A 587 37.08 -0.06 12.45
CA ARG A 587 37.54 -1.33 11.88
C ARG A 587 38.31 -2.19 12.88
N THR A 588 39.24 -1.59 13.62
CA THR A 588 40.02 -2.31 14.64
C THR A 588 39.10 -2.88 15.74
N THR A 589 38.13 -2.09 16.19
CA THR A 589 37.22 -2.49 17.28
C THR A 589 36.31 -3.64 16.85
N VAL A 590 35.66 -3.55 15.69
CA VAL A 590 34.79 -4.62 15.19
C VAL A 590 35.57 -5.87 14.79
N THR A 591 36.82 -5.72 14.31
CA THR A 591 37.70 -6.86 14.04
C THR A 591 38.09 -7.60 15.33
N MET A 592 38.41 -6.86 16.40
CA MET A 592 38.69 -7.47 17.71
C MET A 592 37.47 -8.22 18.26
N LEU A 593 36.26 -7.67 18.05
CA LEU A 593 35.03 -8.32 18.45
C LEU A 593 34.75 -9.59 17.62
N ALA A 594 35.01 -9.57 16.32
CA ALA A 594 34.96 -10.76 15.47
C ALA A 594 35.91 -11.85 15.99
N VAL A 595 37.15 -11.48 16.36
CA VAL A 595 38.11 -12.42 16.95
C VAL A 595 37.60 -12.99 18.29
N GLU A 596 36.98 -12.18 19.15
CA GLU A 596 36.35 -12.68 20.38
C GLU A 596 35.21 -13.66 20.11
N LYS A 597 34.32 -13.35 19.17
CA LYS A 597 33.21 -14.25 18.80
C LYS A 597 33.73 -15.57 18.22
N ALA A 598 34.76 -15.51 17.38
CA ALA A 598 35.42 -16.68 16.83
C ALA A 598 36.03 -17.60 17.90
N LYS A 599 36.61 -17.05 18.99
CA LYS A 599 37.12 -17.85 20.12
C LYS A 599 36.03 -18.63 20.85
N GLY A 600 34.80 -18.14 20.83
CA GLY A 600 33.65 -18.79 21.44
C GLY A 600 33.15 -20.01 20.66
N LEU A 601 33.59 -20.19 19.41
CA LEU A 601 33.16 -21.27 18.53
C LEU A 601 34.00 -22.53 18.73
N ARG A 602 33.37 -23.70 18.47
CA ARG A 602 34.10 -24.96 18.46
C ARG A 602 35.04 -25.03 17.23
N PRO A 603 36.24 -25.61 17.37
CA PRO A 603 37.22 -25.66 16.27
C PRO A 603 36.70 -26.32 14.98
N ASP A 604 35.83 -27.32 15.09
CA ASP A 604 35.21 -28.01 13.94
C ASP A 604 34.21 -27.13 13.18
N TYR A 605 33.52 -26.23 13.87
CA TYR A 605 32.62 -25.25 13.25
C TYR A 605 33.38 -24.07 12.66
N LEU A 606 34.36 -23.53 13.39
CA LEU A 606 35.14 -22.36 12.98
C LEU A 606 35.79 -22.56 11.60
N ILE A 607 36.28 -23.76 11.32
CA ILE A 607 36.96 -24.11 10.06
C ILE A 607 35.99 -24.44 8.91
N ALA A 608 34.74 -24.71 9.23
CA ALA A 608 33.68 -24.99 8.26
C ALA A 608 32.97 -23.71 7.80
N LEU A 609 33.15 -22.59 8.52
CA LEU A 609 32.63 -21.29 8.14
C LEU A 609 33.17 -20.84 6.79
N ALA A 610 32.27 -20.36 5.93
CA ALA A 610 32.63 -19.73 4.66
C ALA A 610 33.57 -18.52 4.85
N ASP A 611 33.36 -17.77 5.94
CA ASP A 611 34.04 -16.49 6.20
C ASP A 611 35.36 -16.61 6.97
N PHE A 612 35.85 -17.83 7.21
CA PHE A 612 37.13 -18.03 7.92
C PHE A 612 38.30 -17.32 7.20
N GLY A 613 38.29 -17.29 5.87
CA GLY A 613 39.28 -16.55 5.08
C GLY A 613 39.26 -15.04 5.36
N LEU A 614 38.05 -14.47 5.47
CA LEU A 614 37.86 -13.07 5.82
C LEU A 614 38.33 -12.78 7.24
N LEU A 615 38.06 -13.65 8.22
CA LEU A 615 38.56 -13.50 9.59
C LEU A 615 40.09 -13.40 9.62
N TRP A 616 40.78 -14.28 8.90
CA TRP A 616 42.24 -14.24 8.79
C TRP A 616 42.72 -12.94 8.15
N GLU A 617 42.14 -12.57 7.01
CA GLU A 617 42.52 -11.37 6.28
C GLU A 617 42.35 -10.10 7.12
N ARG A 618 41.21 -9.97 7.81
CA ARG A 618 40.91 -8.84 8.69
C ARG A 618 41.83 -8.82 9.92
N ALA A 619 42.12 -9.98 10.53
CA ALA A 619 43.03 -10.05 11.67
C ALA A 619 44.47 -9.65 11.30
N VAL A 620 44.96 -10.04 10.12
CA VAL A 620 46.30 -9.65 9.62
C VAL A 620 46.37 -8.14 9.32
N ALA A 621 45.29 -7.56 8.78
CA ALA A 621 45.22 -6.13 8.48
C ALA A 621 44.88 -5.25 9.70
N CYS A 622 44.57 -5.86 10.85
CA CYS A 622 44.17 -5.15 12.06
C CYS A 622 45.34 -4.34 12.65
N ARG A 623 45.06 -3.14 13.17
CA ARG A 623 46.08 -2.32 13.84
C ARG A 623 46.51 -2.91 15.19
N ASP A 624 45.61 -3.60 15.88
CA ASP A 624 45.95 -4.27 17.13
C ASP A 624 46.61 -5.63 16.81
N PRO A 625 47.91 -5.82 17.11
CA PRO A 625 48.60 -7.07 16.84
C PRO A 625 48.00 -8.26 17.61
N LYS A 626 47.22 -8.01 18.67
CA LYS A 626 46.50 -9.07 19.38
C LYS A 626 45.54 -9.82 18.49
N ALA A 627 44.86 -9.14 17.55
CA ALA A 627 43.92 -9.77 16.63
C ALA A 627 44.57 -10.94 15.89
N TYR A 628 45.73 -10.67 15.29
CA TYR A 628 46.51 -11.68 14.57
C TYR A 628 47.00 -12.80 15.51
N SER A 629 47.58 -12.45 16.66
CA SER A 629 48.14 -13.45 17.58
C SER A 629 47.09 -14.44 18.10
N GLU A 630 45.87 -13.97 18.31
CA GLU A 630 44.76 -14.77 18.83
C GLU A 630 44.21 -15.72 17.76
N VAL A 631 44.06 -15.24 16.52
CA VAL A 631 43.69 -16.10 15.39
C VAL A 631 44.79 -17.14 15.13
N GLU A 632 46.06 -16.76 15.21
CA GLU A 632 47.17 -17.70 15.10
C GLU A 632 47.15 -18.76 16.20
N GLN A 633 46.84 -18.37 17.45
CA GLN A 633 46.72 -19.29 18.57
C GLN A 633 45.55 -20.26 18.40
N MET A 634 44.39 -19.77 17.94
CA MET A 634 43.25 -20.62 17.59
C MET A 634 43.64 -21.67 16.55
N LEU A 635 44.34 -21.25 15.50
CA LEU A 635 44.82 -22.14 14.44
C LEU A 635 45.80 -23.22 14.93
N LYS A 636 46.70 -22.86 15.86
CA LYS A 636 47.63 -23.82 16.48
C LYS A 636 46.91 -24.85 17.37
N GLY A 637 45.73 -24.51 17.89
CA GLY A 637 44.92 -25.40 18.72
C GLY A 637 44.05 -26.40 17.95
N ILE A 638 43.93 -26.26 16.62
CA ILE A 638 43.12 -27.14 15.79
C ILE A 638 43.81 -28.51 15.64
N ASP A 639 43.04 -29.58 15.81
CA ASP A 639 43.54 -30.94 15.60
C ASP A 639 44.05 -31.12 14.17
N ALA A 640 45.20 -31.77 14.01
CA ALA A 640 45.84 -31.94 12.72
C ALA A 640 44.99 -32.72 11.70
N SER A 641 44.03 -33.52 12.15
CA SER A 641 43.04 -34.21 11.31
C SER A 641 42.04 -33.27 10.63
N LEU A 642 41.81 -32.08 11.20
CA LEU A 642 40.84 -31.09 10.76
C LEU A 642 41.46 -29.91 9.98
N LEU A 643 42.79 -29.83 9.88
CA LEU A 643 43.47 -28.68 9.26
C LEU A 643 43.32 -28.57 7.72
N SER A 644 42.75 -29.59 7.05
CA SER A 644 42.71 -29.62 5.58
C SER A 644 41.97 -28.42 4.94
N PRO A 645 40.73 -28.06 5.37
CA PRO A 645 40.02 -26.90 4.82
C PRO A 645 40.72 -25.57 5.15
N VAL A 646 41.33 -25.47 6.34
CA VAL A 646 42.05 -24.27 6.78
C VAL A 646 43.25 -23.99 5.89
N VAL A 647 44.06 -25.03 5.63
CA VAL A 647 45.24 -24.89 4.78
C VAL A 647 44.86 -24.52 3.36
N GLU A 648 43.77 -25.09 2.84
CA GLU A 648 43.25 -24.75 1.51
C GLU A 648 42.78 -23.29 1.45
N THR A 649 41.99 -22.82 2.42
CA THR A 649 41.51 -21.43 2.47
C THR A 649 42.66 -20.43 2.63
N LEU A 650 43.60 -20.69 3.55
CA LEU A 650 44.75 -19.80 3.76
C LEU A 650 45.72 -19.79 2.58
N SER A 651 45.84 -20.89 1.83
CA SER A 651 46.69 -20.94 0.63
C SER A 651 46.28 -19.91 -0.45
N LYS A 652 45.01 -19.50 -0.47
CA LYS A 652 44.49 -18.45 -1.37
C LYS A 652 44.87 -17.03 -0.93
N HIS A 653 45.11 -16.84 0.37
CA HIS A 653 45.34 -15.51 0.97
C HIS A 653 46.84 -15.25 1.28
N VAL A 654 47.62 -16.31 1.53
CA VAL A 654 49.05 -16.21 1.82
C VAL A 654 49.85 -16.27 0.52
N THR A 655 50.41 -15.14 0.13
CA THR A 655 51.18 -14.99 -1.12
C THR A 655 52.64 -14.66 -0.82
N ALA A 656 53.48 -14.58 -1.87
CA ALA A 656 54.89 -14.22 -1.73
C ALA A 656 55.11 -12.81 -1.13
N THR A 657 54.11 -11.93 -1.23
CA THR A 657 54.13 -10.56 -0.69
C THR A 657 53.62 -10.47 0.75
N SER A 658 53.08 -11.55 1.32
CA SER A 658 52.66 -11.60 2.72
C SER A 658 53.84 -11.48 3.68
N SER A 659 53.57 -10.97 4.89
CA SER A 659 54.60 -10.78 5.92
C SER A 659 55.35 -12.08 6.25
N LEU A 660 56.58 -11.96 6.74
CA LEU A 660 57.39 -13.13 7.09
C LEU A 660 56.73 -13.96 8.19
N GLU A 661 56.08 -13.31 9.16
CA GLU A 661 55.35 -13.97 10.25
C GLU A 661 54.14 -14.74 9.72
N THR A 662 53.33 -14.13 8.86
CA THR A 662 52.18 -14.76 8.20
C THR A 662 52.60 -16.01 7.40
N ARG A 663 53.71 -15.92 6.66
CA ARG A 663 54.26 -17.05 5.90
C ARG A 663 54.81 -18.16 6.81
N ALA A 664 55.44 -17.80 7.92
CA ALA A 664 55.95 -18.77 8.90
C ALA A 664 54.82 -19.52 9.62
N ALA A 665 53.77 -18.80 10.05
CA ALA A 665 52.59 -19.39 10.67
C ALA A 665 51.88 -20.37 9.73
N PHE A 666 51.67 -19.98 8.47
CA PHE A 666 51.08 -20.86 7.45
C PHE A 666 51.95 -22.10 7.19
N ALA A 667 53.28 -21.93 7.04
CA ALA A 667 54.19 -23.05 6.86
C ALA A 667 54.18 -24.03 8.05
N SER A 668 53.99 -23.52 9.28
CA SER A 668 53.84 -24.34 10.49
C SER A 668 52.57 -25.20 10.45
N LEU A 669 51.43 -24.64 10.02
CA LEU A 669 50.18 -25.38 9.87
C LEU A 669 50.28 -26.45 8.78
N VAL A 670 50.83 -26.10 7.62
CA VAL A 670 51.10 -27.05 6.52
C VAL A 670 51.98 -28.19 7.02
N SER A 671 53.05 -27.89 7.74
CA SER A 671 53.97 -28.90 8.29
C SER A 671 53.28 -29.83 9.30
N THR A 672 52.38 -29.28 10.12
CA THR A 672 51.62 -30.06 11.12
C THR A 672 50.64 -31.01 10.45
N ARG A 673 49.88 -30.53 9.45
CA ARG A 673 49.00 -31.36 8.63
C ARG A 673 49.77 -32.45 7.88
N ARG A 674 50.94 -32.10 7.33
CA ARG A 674 51.80 -33.03 6.60
C ARG A 674 52.27 -34.19 7.49
N ARG A 675 52.78 -33.87 8.69
CA ARG A 675 53.20 -34.89 9.67
C ARG A 675 52.07 -35.82 10.07
N TRP A 676 50.86 -35.28 10.24
CA TRP A 676 49.69 -36.11 10.55
C TRP A 676 49.32 -37.04 9.38
N LEU A 677 49.29 -36.54 8.14
CA LEU A 677 49.03 -37.38 6.94
C LEU A 677 50.08 -38.48 6.77
N GLU A 678 51.36 -38.15 6.96
CA GLU A 678 52.47 -39.12 6.93
C GLU A 678 52.30 -40.20 8.01
N ALA A 679 51.88 -39.82 9.23
CA ALA A 679 51.60 -40.76 10.31
C ALA A 679 50.40 -41.67 10.02
N GLN A 680 49.31 -41.13 9.44
CA GLN A 680 48.15 -41.94 9.03
C GLN A 680 48.50 -42.91 7.89
N LEU A 681 49.29 -42.48 6.92
CA LEU A 681 49.77 -43.36 5.86
C LEU A 681 50.66 -44.48 6.40
N ALA A 682 51.53 -44.22 7.36
CA ALA A 682 52.33 -45.28 7.99
C ALA A 682 51.46 -46.35 8.69
N LEU A 683 50.26 -45.99 9.16
CA LEU A 683 49.30 -46.91 9.77
C LEU A 683 48.49 -47.69 8.72
N LEU A 684 48.00 -47.01 7.69
CA LEU A 684 46.99 -47.52 6.74
C LEU A 684 47.56 -48.05 5.42
N ASP A 685 48.73 -47.58 4.97
CA ASP A 685 49.39 -47.97 3.71
C ASP A 685 50.16 -49.30 3.88
N LYS A 686 49.42 -50.33 4.32
CA LYS A 686 49.91 -51.68 4.51
C LYS A 686 49.31 -52.62 3.44
N PRO A 687 50.02 -53.70 3.06
CA PRO A 687 49.46 -54.69 2.16
C PRO A 687 48.19 -55.32 2.76
N PHE A 688 47.22 -55.61 1.90
CA PHE A 688 45.94 -56.21 2.31
C PHE A 688 46.16 -57.52 3.08
N THR A 689 45.41 -57.68 4.17
CA THR A 689 45.32 -58.92 4.95
C THR A 689 43.87 -59.19 5.32
N TRP A 690 43.51 -60.47 5.38
CA TRP A 690 42.21 -60.92 5.91
C TRP A 690 42.16 -60.88 7.44
N GLU A 691 43.30 -60.71 8.12
CA GLU A 691 43.37 -60.61 9.57
C GLU A 691 42.82 -59.27 10.05
N MET A 692 41.94 -59.31 11.05
CA MET A 692 41.45 -58.14 11.77
C MET A 692 41.92 -58.28 13.22
N PRO A 693 43.19 -57.93 13.55
CA PRO A 693 43.81 -58.27 14.83
C PRO A 693 43.05 -57.68 16.04
N ASP A 694 42.40 -56.54 15.83
CA ASP A 694 41.63 -55.83 16.85
C ASP A 694 40.16 -56.26 16.90
N ALA A 695 39.76 -57.31 16.17
CA ALA A 695 38.40 -57.80 16.18
C ALA A 695 37.98 -58.26 17.58
N VAL A 696 36.83 -57.81 18.06
CA VAL A 696 36.26 -58.22 19.35
C VAL A 696 34.86 -58.76 19.10
N PHE A 697 34.60 -60.02 19.45
CA PHE A 697 33.30 -60.67 19.29
C PHE A 697 32.93 -61.40 20.59
N PRO A 698 32.42 -60.67 21.60
CA PRO A 698 32.26 -61.20 22.96
C PRO A 698 31.30 -62.38 23.06
N ALA A 699 30.31 -62.45 22.16
CA ALA A 699 29.29 -63.49 22.16
C ALA A 699 29.79 -64.87 21.71
N ASN A 700 30.94 -64.94 21.01
CA ASN A 700 31.50 -66.21 20.53
C ASN A 700 33.01 -66.11 20.30
N ALA A 701 33.79 -66.71 21.20
CA ALA A 701 35.25 -66.71 21.14
C ALA A 701 35.83 -67.36 19.86
N GLN A 702 35.11 -68.30 19.22
CA GLN A 702 35.56 -68.90 17.97
C GLN A 702 35.40 -67.94 16.78
N VAL A 703 34.34 -67.13 16.78
CA VAL A 703 34.15 -66.06 15.79
C VAL A 703 35.19 -64.96 15.98
N GLU A 704 35.48 -64.57 17.23
CA GLU A 704 36.54 -63.60 17.52
C GLU A 704 37.91 -64.08 17.02
N ALA A 705 38.29 -65.32 17.34
CA ALA A 705 39.55 -65.91 16.88
C ALA A 705 39.61 -66.03 15.34
N PHE A 706 38.48 -66.34 14.69
CA PHE A 706 38.38 -66.33 13.23
C PHE A 706 38.60 -64.94 12.63
N LEU A 707 37.95 -63.90 13.19
CA LEU A 707 38.09 -62.53 12.72
C LEU A 707 39.55 -62.06 12.81
N ARG A 708 40.27 -62.45 13.86
CA ARG A 708 41.72 -62.19 14.01
C ARG A 708 42.62 -63.04 13.12
N GLY A 709 42.14 -64.16 12.57
CA GLY A 709 42.93 -65.10 11.76
C GLY A 709 42.92 -64.82 10.24
N PRO A 710 43.67 -65.57 9.42
CA PRO A 710 43.86 -65.27 8.00
C PRO A 710 42.73 -65.78 7.08
N HIS A 711 41.74 -66.49 7.62
CA HIS A 711 40.70 -67.14 6.82
C HIS A 711 39.59 -66.16 6.44
N ALA A 712 39.05 -66.29 5.23
CA ALA A 712 37.96 -65.44 4.73
C ALA A 712 36.57 -65.89 5.20
N ASP A 713 36.38 -67.19 5.46
CA ASP A 713 35.09 -67.77 5.87
C ASP A 713 35.24 -68.73 7.05
N PHE A 714 34.23 -68.74 7.93
CA PHE A 714 34.13 -69.64 9.08
C PHE A 714 32.69 -70.02 9.37
N ILE A 715 32.45 -71.25 9.84
CA ILE A 715 31.09 -71.74 10.11
C ILE A 715 30.96 -72.05 11.60
N VAL A 716 30.10 -71.30 12.28
CA VAL A 716 29.64 -71.61 13.64
C VAL A 716 28.60 -72.72 13.54
N ARG A 717 28.82 -73.82 14.26
CA ARG A 717 27.97 -75.03 14.27
C ARG A 717 27.26 -75.19 15.61
N ASN A 718 26.36 -76.18 15.70
CA ASN A 718 25.62 -76.58 16.90
C ASN A 718 24.44 -75.67 17.30
N PHE A 719 23.71 -75.13 16.31
CA PHE A 719 22.43 -74.49 16.58
C PHE A 719 21.30 -75.53 16.65
N VAL A 720 20.46 -75.44 17.69
CA VAL A 720 19.31 -76.34 17.91
C VAL A 720 18.25 -76.28 16.79
N SER A 721 18.19 -75.18 16.03
CA SER A 721 17.31 -75.03 14.86
C SER A 721 17.79 -73.92 13.93
N LEU A 722 17.24 -73.89 12.71
CA LEU A 722 17.48 -72.78 11.77
C LEU A 722 16.94 -71.44 12.31
N GLY A 723 15.89 -71.47 13.12
CA GLY A 723 15.37 -70.29 13.81
C GLY A 723 16.36 -69.71 14.83
N ALA A 724 17.05 -70.57 15.57
CA ALA A 724 18.11 -70.15 16.50
C ALA A 724 19.31 -69.55 15.76
N ALA A 725 19.72 -70.15 14.63
CA ALA A 725 20.78 -69.60 13.77
C ALA A 725 20.40 -68.22 13.19
N ARG A 726 19.15 -68.03 12.74
CA ARG A 726 18.66 -66.71 12.26
C ARG A 726 18.57 -65.67 13.37
N SER A 727 18.21 -66.06 14.58
CA SER A 727 18.18 -65.16 15.75
C SER A 727 19.59 -64.67 16.08
N PHE A 728 20.58 -65.57 16.05
CA PHE A 728 21.99 -65.21 16.23
C PHE A 728 22.48 -64.22 15.15
N VAL A 729 22.12 -64.44 13.88
CA VAL A 729 22.40 -63.47 12.80
C VAL A 729 21.74 -62.12 13.13
N ALA A 730 20.44 -62.08 13.40
CA ALA A 730 19.71 -60.84 13.66
C ALA A 730 20.28 -60.04 14.85
N GLU A 731 20.71 -60.73 15.90
CA GLU A 731 21.29 -60.10 17.11
C GLU A 731 22.71 -59.55 16.88
N HIS A 732 23.48 -60.15 15.97
CA HIS A 732 24.90 -59.83 15.79
C HIS A 732 25.24 -59.15 14.44
N SER A 733 24.27 -59.01 13.53
CA SER A 733 24.46 -58.29 12.25
C SER A 733 24.41 -56.76 12.39
N SER A 734 23.88 -56.22 13.48
CA SER A 734 23.70 -54.77 13.69
C SER A 734 24.73 -54.12 14.62
N ALA A 735 25.58 -54.92 15.27
CA ALA A 735 26.62 -54.43 16.16
C ALA A 735 27.73 -53.73 15.36
N LYS A 736 27.84 -52.40 15.47
CA LYS A 736 28.97 -51.63 14.92
C LYS A 736 30.26 -52.02 15.65
N GLN A 737 31.03 -52.92 15.07
CA GLN A 737 32.38 -53.23 15.54
C GLN A 737 33.40 -52.37 14.79
N LEU A 738 34.25 -51.67 15.55
CA LEU A 738 35.35 -50.88 14.99
C LEU A 738 36.41 -51.84 14.42
N ASN A 739 36.98 -51.49 13.26
CA ASN A 739 38.06 -52.21 12.59
C ASN A 739 37.74 -53.67 12.17
N THR A 740 36.46 -54.03 12.00
CA THR A 740 36.05 -55.32 11.45
C THR A 740 35.03 -55.17 10.35
N SER A 741 34.97 -56.14 9.44
CA SER A 741 34.04 -56.14 8.32
C SER A 741 33.71 -57.57 7.94
N PHE A 742 32.51 -58.01 8.28
CA PHE A 742 32.05 -59.37 8.01
C PHE A 742 30.53 -59.42 7.84
N THR A 743 30.03 -60.49 7.24
CA THR A 743 28.61 -60.79 7.10
C THR A 743 28.31 -62.12 7.78
N LEU A 744 27.08 -62.26 8.24
CA LEU A 744 26.57 -63.47 8.88
C LEU A 744 25.41 -64.01 8.03
N SER A 745 25.46 -65.29 7.66
CA SER A 745 24.35 -65.96 6.97
C SER A 745 24.00 -67.28 7.65
N ALA A 746 22.72 -67.46 8.00
CA ALA A 746 22.23 -68.69 8.61
C ALA A 746 21.89 -69.72 7.52
N ASN A 747 22.55 -70.88 7.58
CA ASN A 747 22.46 -71.95 6.59
C ASN A 747 22.15 -73.31 7.25
N GLY A 748 21.61 -74.27 6.49
CA GLY A 748 21.35 -75.64 6.97
C GLY A 748 19.88 -75.98 7.26
N ARG A 749 19.62 -77.17 7.83
CA ARG A 749 18.27 -77.70 8.10
C ARG A 749 18.26 -78.53 9.40
N GLY A 750 17.29 -78.28 10.28
CA GLY A 750 17.12 -79.03 11.53
C GLY A 750 18.33 -78.87 12.48
N SER A 751 18.81 -79.97 13.05
CA SER A 751 19.99 -80.01 13.94
C SER A 751 21.33 -79.75 13.24
N ASN A 752 21.34 -79.70 11.90
CA ASN A 752 22.51 -79.32 11.09
C ASN A 752 22.53 -77.84 10.71
N SER A 753 21.91 -76.97 11.53
CA SER A 753 21.88 -75.53 11.29
C SER A 753 23.17 -74.86 11.78
N GLY A 754 23.70 -73.93 10.99
CA GLY A 754 24.95 -73.22 11.26
C GLY A 754 24.88 -71.76 10.77
N VAL A 755 25.80 -70.93 11.25
CA VAL A 755 25.97 -69.55 10.77
C VAL A 755 27.32 -69.44 10.10
N THR A 756 27.33 -69.03 8.83
CA THR A 756 28.54 -68.73 8.08
C THR A 756 28.91 -67.27 8.32
N VAL A 757 30.10 -67.06 8.85
CA VAL A 757 30.75 -65.76 9.05
C VAL A 757 31.73 -65.56 7.90
N SER A 758 31.50 -64.56 7.06
CA SER A 758 32.34 -64.25 5.91
C SER A 758 32.93 -62.85 6.06
N LYS A 759 34.25 -62.72 6.03
CA LYS A 759 34.91 -61.41 6.02
C LYS A 759 34.64 -60.70 4.70
N THR A 760 34.53 -59.38 4.74
CA THR A 760 34.28 -58.57 3.54
C THR A 760 35.40 -57.58 3.29
N LEU A 761 35.55 -57.17 2.02
CA LEU A 761 36.58 -56.21 1.60
C LEU A 761 36.28 -54.77 2.01
N ALA A 762 35.10 -54.47 2.55
CA ALA A 762 34.65 -53.09 2.77
C ALA A 762 35.60 -52.27 3.66
N LEU A 763 36.21 -52.89 4.69
CA LEU A 763 37.24 -52.22 5.51
C LEU A 763 38.51 -51.89 4.70
N SER A 764 38.98 -52.83 3.88
CA SER A 764 40.16 -52.62 3.03
C SER A 764 39.90 -51.60 1.91
N GLU A 765 38.71 -51.62 1.31
CA GLU A 765 38.30 -50.65 0.30
C GLU A 765 38.19 -49.24 0.91
N LYS A 766 37.67 -49.14 2.15
CA LYS A 766 37.65 -47.89 2.91
C LYS A 766 39.07 -47.35 3.15
N HIS A 767 39.97 -48.17 3.70
CA HIS A 767 41.37 -47.76 3.92
C HIS A 767 42.07 -47.36 2.63
N SER A 768 41.85 -48.11 1.53
CA SER A 768 42.44 -47.79 0.22
C SER A 768 41.98 -46.42 -0.31
N LYS A 769 40.68 -46.09 -0.15
CA LYS A 769 40.15 -44.76 -0.50
C LYS A 769 40.76 -43.65 0.37
N GLU A 770 40.91 -43.87 1.67
CA GLU A 770 41.54 -42.91 2.60
C GLU A 770 43.03 -42.70 2.25
N VAL A 771 43.78 -43.77 1.99
CA VAL A 771 45.18 -43.72 1.56
C VAL A 771 45.34 -42.93 0.25
N ALA A 772 44.48 -43.19 -0.74
CA ALA A 772 44.49 -42.44 -2.00
C ALA A 772 44.23 -40.95 -1.78
N SER A 773 43.25 -40.61 -0.92
CA SER A 773 42.94 -39.22 -0.55
C SER A 773 44.12 -38.53 0.15
N TYR A 774 44.73 -39.17 1.15
CA TYR A 774 45.87 -38.63 1.89
C TYR A 774 47.11 -38.43 1.01
N LYS A 775 47.40 -39.37 0.10
CA LYS A 775 48.49 -39.23 -0.89
C LYS A 775 48.24 -38.05 -1.83
N ALA A 776 46.99 -37.87 -2.29
CA ALA A 776 46.63 -36.73 -3.13
C ALA A 776 46.77 -35.39 -2.39
N GLU A 777 46.35 -35.32 -1.12
CA GLU A 777 46.50 -34.11 -0.30
C GLU A 777 47.98 -33.77 -0.04
N LEU A 778 48.81 -34.77 0.31
CA LEU A 778 50.27 -34.59 0.48
C LEU A 778 50.92 -34.00 -0.78
N GLY A 779 50.51 -34.47 -1.96
CA GLY A 779 50.98 -33.92 -3.24
C GLY A 779 50.64 -32.45 -3.43
N ARG A 780 49.44 -32.01 -3.01
CA ARG A 780 49.04 -30.59 -3.05
C ARG A 780 49.85 -29.74 -2.06
N LEU A 781 50.05 -30.24 -0.84
CA LEU A 781 50.79 -29.53 0.21
C LEU A 781 52.29 -29.36 -0.11
N ALA A 782 52.88 -30.28 -0.87
CA ALA A 782 54.28 -30.18 -1.31
C ALA A 782 54.56 -28.93 -2.17
N ASN A 783 53.54 -28.41 -2.86
CA ASN A 783 53.66 -27.20 -3.68
C ASN A 783 53.42 -25.90 -2.89
N CYS A 784 52.95 -25.99 -1.63
CA CYS A 784 52.59 -24.84 -0.80
C CYS A 784 53.75 -24.26 0.01
N VAL A 785 54.86 -24.99 0.16
CA VAL A 785 56.05 -24.56 0.92
C VAL A 785 57.30 -24.80 0.07
N PRO A 786 58.10 -23.78 -0.26
CA PRO A 786 59.44 -24.02 -0.80
C PRO A 786 60.28 -24.69 0.29
N CYS A 787 60.62 -25.96 0.11
CA CYS A 787 61.58 -26.64 0.98
C CYS A 787 62.87 -25.82 1.04
N GLY A 788 63.17 -25.26 2.22
CA GLY A 788 64.47 -24.72 2.52
C GLY A 788 65.51 -25.83 2.35
N LYS A 789 66.43 -25.64 1.41
CA LYS A 789 67.56 -26.55 1.19
C LYS A 789 68.41 -26.55 2.45
N HIS A 790 68.44 -27.67 3.18
CA HIS A 790 69.58 -27.98 4.04
C HIS A 790 70.80 -28.20 3.14
N GLY A 791 71.89 -27.50 3.47
CA GLY A 791 73.12 -27.46 2.70
C GLY A 791 73.70 -28.85 2.45
N THR A 792 73.97 -29.13 1.19
CA THR A 792 74.87 -30.18 0.74
C THR A 792 76.29 -29.64 0.79
N ASP A 793 77.14 -30.18 1.65
CA ASP A 793 78.58 -30.16 1.42
C ASP A 793 78.91 -31.17 0.30
N SER A 794 79.49 -30.62 -0.76
CA SER A 794 80.05 -31.34 -1.91
C SER A 794 81.17 -32.28 -1.49
N VAL A 795 81.40 -33.37 -2.25
CA VAL A 795 82.70 -33.70 -2.85
C VAL A 795 82.51 -34.78 -3.95
N ASP A 796 82.80 -34.37 -5.18
CA ASP A 796 83.52 -35.05 -6.26
C ASP A 796 83.10 -36.45 -6.82
N SER A 797 82.65 -36.38 -8.08
CA SER A 797 83.49 -36.66 -9.28
C SER A 797 83.12 -37.85 -10.19
N LYS A 798 83.30 -37.55 -11.47
CA LYS A 798 83.56 -38.41 -12.65
C LYS A 798 82.34 -39.09 -13.29
N VAL A 799 81.89 -38.60 -14.46
CA VAL A 799 82.47 -38.69 -15.83
C VAL A 799 82.06 -39.98 -16.55
N GLY A 800 81.49 -39.78 -17.75
CA GLY A 800 81.16 -40.81 -18.74
C GLY A 800 79.67 -41.15 -18.70
N VAL A 801 78.90 -41.08 -19.79
CA VAL A 801 79.18 -41.71 -21.08
C VAL A 801 78.43 -41.00 -22.22
N LYS A 802 79.11 -40.94 -23.38
CA LYS A 802 78.61 -40.55 -24.70
C LYS A 802 77.45 -41.44 -25.18
N ARG A 803 76.37 -40.78 -25.61
CA ARG A 803 75.75 -40.79 -26.96
C ARG A 803 75.66 -42.12 -27.78
N ILE A 804 74.44 -42.30 -28.36
CA ILE A 804 74.07 -42.99 -29.64
C ILE A 804 73.80 -44.50 -29.50
N LYS A 805 72.75 -45.14 -30.05
CA LYS A 805 71.47 -44.81 -30.74
C LYS A 805 70.68 -46.13 -30.85
N THR A 806 69.35 -46.01 -30.91
CA THR A 806 68.32 -46.81 -31.65
C THR A 806 68.49 -48.32 -31.81
N GLU A 807 67.48 -49.08 -31.37
CA GLU A 807 66.30 -49.42 -32.19
C GLU A 807 65.02 -49.26 -31.37
#